data_AF-A0A091UN70-F1
#
_entry.id   AF-A0A091UN70-F1
#
_cell.length_a   1.000
_cell.length_b   1.000
_cell.length_c   1.000
_cell.angle_alpha   90.00
_cell.angle_beta   90.00
_cell.angle_gamma   90.00
#
_symmetry.space_group_name_H-M   'P 1'
#
loop_
_entity.id
_entity.type
_entity.pdbx_description
1 polymer ?
#
loop_
_entity_poly.entity_id
_entity_poly.type
_entity_poly.pdbx_seq_one_letter_code
_entity_poly.pdbx_strand_id
1 'polypeptide(L)'
;MSNPFVWIVEPLDPKQPLKKFFNLSKLEDGRYAHLPFSIRVLLEAAIRNCDEFLVKKGDVENILNWKEVQHKNVEVPFKPARVILQDFTGVPAVVDFAAMRDAVKKLGGDPEKINPICPADLVIDHSIQVDFNRRSDSLQKNQDLEFERNKERFEFLKWGSQAFKNMRIIPPGSGIIHQVNLEYLARVVMDQDGYYYPDSVVGTDSHTTMIDGLGVLGWGVGGIEAEAVMLGQPISMVLPEVIGYKLLGNPQPLVTSTDIVLTITKHLRQVGVVGKFVEFFGPGVAQLSIADRATIANMCPEYGATAAYFPVDDISIGYLIQTGRDKEKVMCTKKYLEAVGMLRDFKNSSQDPDFTQVVELDLHTVVPCCSGPKRPQDKVAVSDMKKDFETCLGAKQGFKGFQIAPSRHNSIVKFNFEGCDFELAHGSVVIAAITSCTNTSNPSVMLGAGLLAKKAVEAGLTVKPYIKTSLSPGSGVVTYYLRESGVMSYLSQLGFDVVGYGCMTCIGNSGPLPESVVEAITQGDLVAVGVLSGNRNFEGRVHPNTRANYLASPPLVIAYAIAGTVRIDFEREPLGINASGKKVFLKDIWPTRNEIQAVERQFVIPGMFKEVYQKIETINKSWNALNAPSDKLYTWNPKSTYIKSPPFFDGLTLTLQTPKTIEDAYVLLSFGDSVTTDHISPAGNIARNSPAARYLTSRG
;
A
#
# COMPACT_ATOMS: atom_id res chain seq x y z
N MET A 1 7.50 1.57 -38.94
CA MET A 1 6.31 0.95 -39.55
C MET A 1 5.07 1.60 -38.91
N SER A 2 3.93 1.63 -39.58
CA SER A 2 2.68 2.19 -39.04
C SER A 2 1.96 1.15 -38.17
N ASN A 3 1.23 1.60 -37.14
CA ASN A 3 0.42 0.70 -36.31
C ASN A 3 -0.65 -0.03 -37.16
N PRO A 4 -0.65 -1.37 -37.23
CA PRO A 4 -1.56 -2.16 -38.08
C PRO A 4 -3.03 -2.10 -37.63
N PHE A 5 -3.32 -1.57 -36.44
CA PHE A 5 -4.67 -1.45 -35.88
C PHE A 5 -5.23 -0.03 -35.99
N VAL A 6 -4.62 0.87 -36.77
CA VAL A 6 -5.12 2.25 -36.92
C VAL A 6 -6.55 2.33 -37.49
N TRP A 7 -7.03 1.27 -38.17
CA TRP A 7 -8.36 1.20 -38.76
C TRP A 7 -9.51 1.11 -37.75
N ILE A 8 -9.25 0.68 -36.50
CA ILE A 8 -10.26 0.71 -35.41
C ILE A 8 -10.26 2.03 -34.62
N VAL A 9 -9.42 3.00 -35.00
CA VAL A 9 -9.37 4.30 -34.34
C VAL A 9 -10.55 5.15 -34.77
N GLU A 10 -11.30 5.67 -33.80
CA GLU A 10 -12.42 6.57 -34.07
C GLU A 10 -12.58 7.63 -32.98
N PRO A 11 -13.25 8.77 -33.27
CA PRO A 11 -13.54 9.76 -32.25
C PRO A 11 -14.53 9.22 -31.20
N LEU A 12 -14.26 9.48 -29.92
CA LEU A 12 -15.18 9.12 -28.83
C LEU A 12 -16.48 9.94 -28.89
N ASP A 13 -16.35 11.21 -29.29
CA ASP A 13 -17.48 12.11 -29.52
C ASP A 13 -17.35 12.75 -30.91
N PRO A 14 -18.36 12.62 -31.78
CA PRO A 14 -18.37 13.31 -33.07
C PRO A 14 -18.18 14.84 -32.96
N LYS A 15 -18.54 15.44 -31.82
CA LYS A 15 -18.33 16.88 -31.54
C LYS A 15 -16.88 17.23 -31.18
N GLN A 16 -16.07 16.23 -30.79
CA GLN A 16 -14.64 16.39 -30.49
C GLN A 16 -13.81 15.41 -31.35
N PRO A 17 -13.77 15.61 -32.69
CA PRO A 17 -13.22 14.63 -33.62
C PRO A 17 -11.70 14.37 -33.45
N LEU A 18 -11.00 15.26 -32.74
CA LEU A 18 -9.57 15.12 -32.44
C LEU A 18 -9.29 14.19 -31.25
N LYS A 19 -10.31 13.86 -30.45
CA LYS A 19 -10.20 13.01 -29.26
C LYS A 19 -10.72 11.61 -29.59
N LYS A 20 -9.77 10.70 -29.82
CA LYS A 20 -10.00 9.39 -30.42
C LYS A 20 -9.70 8.27 -29.42
N PHE A 21 -10.06 7.05 -29.79
CA PHE A 21 -9.66 5.85 -29.06
C PHE A 21 -9.59 4.66 -30.02
N PHE A 22 -8.89 3.61 -29.62
CA PHE A 22 -8.93 2.32 -30.31
C PHE A 22 -10.20 1.60 -29.87
N ASN A 23 -11.21 1.47 -30.74
CA ASN A 23 -12.43 0.77 -30.40
C ASN A 23 -12.24 -0.74 -30.57
N LEU A 24 -11.89 -1.42 -29.46
CA LEU A 24 -11.68 -2.88 -29.43
C LEU A 24 -12.92 -3.67 -29.87
N SER A 25 -14.13 -3.12 -29.71
CA SER A 25 -15.36 -3.76 -30.19
C SER A 25 -15.41 -3.89 -31.72
N LYS A 26 -14.67 -3.06 -32.45
CA LYS A 26 -14.52 -3.13 -33.92
C LYS A 26 -13.52 -4.17 -34.40
N LEU A 27 -12.87 -4.91 -33.50
CA LEU A 27 -12.15 -6.12 -33.89
C LEU A 27 -13.09 -7.18 -34.47
N GLU A 28 -14.40 -7.07 -34.20
CA GLU A 28 -15.45 -8.01 -34.63
C GLU A 28 -15.15 -9.47 -34.23
N ASP A 29 -14.47 -9.63 -33.09
CA ASP A 29 -14.05 -10.91 -32.55
C ASP A 29 -14.78 -11.21 -31.24
N GLY A 30 -15.57 -12.28 -31.25
CA GLY A 30 -16.37 -12.69 -30.09
C GLY A 30 -15.54 -13.00 -28.83
N ARG A 31 -14.25 -13.34 -28.98
CA ARG A 31 -13.35 -13.64 -27.85
C ARG A 31 -13.21 -12.46 -26.89
N TYR A 32 -13.23 -11.23 -27.40
CA TYR A 32 -13.04 -10.03 -26.59
C TYR A 32 -14.07 -9.91 -25.46
N ALA A 33 -15.33 -10.25 -25.73
CA ALA A 33 -16.42 -10.14 -24.77
C ALA A 33 -16.25 -11.07 -23.55
N HIS A 34 -15.51 -12.17 -23.72
CA HIS A 34 -15.28 -13.20 -22.69
C HIS A 34 -13.97 -13.01 -21.92
N LEU A 35 -13.10 -12.09 -22.35
CA LEU A 35 -11.84 -11.81 -21.65
C LEU A 35 -12.09 -11.23 -20.25
N PRO A 36 -11.31 -11.65 -19.23
CA PRO A 36 -11.21 -10.92 -17.98
C PRO A 36 -10.88 -9.46 -18.26
N PHE A 37 -11.49 -8.53 -17.52
CA PHE A 37 -11.34 -7.10 -17.76
C PHE A 37 -9.89 -6.63 -17.57
N SER A 38 -9.15 -7.28 -16.67
CA SER A 38 -7.70 -7.09 -16.51
C SER A 38 -6.92 -7.42 -17.79
N ILE A 39 -7.29 -8.48 -18.51
CA ILE A 39 -6.67 -8.86 -19.80
C ILE A 39 -7.07 -7.88 -20.91
N ARG A 40 -8.26 -7.28 -20.86
CA ARG A 40 -8.66 -6.22 -21.82
C ARG A 40 -7.73 -5.01 -21.75
N VAL A 41 -7.21 -4.67 -20.57
CA VAL A 41 -6.22 -3.60 -20.40
C VAL A 41 -4.89 -3.95 -21.08
N LEU A 42 -4.41 -5.19 -20.93
CA LEU A 42 -3.22 -5.66 -21.65
C LEU A 42 -3.41 -5.61 -23.17
N LEU A 43 -4.60 -6.03 -23.63
CA LEU A 43 -4.96 -6.04 -25.05
C LEU A 43 -4.98 -4.63 -25.64
N GLU A 44 -5.60 -3.67 -24.97
CA GLU A 44 -5.62 -2.27 -25.40
C GLU A 44 -4.21 -1.69 -25.49
N ALA A 45 -3.40 -1.93 -24.46
CA ALA A 45 -2.04 -1.42 -24.42
C ALA A 45 -1.20 -1.99 -25.57
N ALA A 46 -1.34 -3.28 -25.88
CA ALA A 46 -0.66 -3.92 -27.00
C ALA A 46 -1.14 -3.38 -28.36
N ILE A 47 -2.45 -3.25 -28.57
CA ILE A 47 -3.05 -2.71 -29.80
C ILE A 47 -2.54 -1.29 -30.08
N ARG A 48 -2.64 -0.39 -29.08
CA ARG A 48 -2.25 1.01 -29.24
C ARG A 48 -0.75 1.18 -29.47
N ASN A 49 0.08 0.33 -28.86
CA ASN A 49 1.53 0.38 -28.96
C ASN A 49 2.13 -0.52 -30.05
N CYS A 50 1.31 -1.19 -30.86
CA CYS A 50 1.80 -2.09 -31.91
C CYS A 50 2.64 -1.32 -32.95
N ASP A 51 3.93 -1.64 -33.00
CA ASP A 51 4.94 -1.01 -33.87
C ASP A 51 5.67 -2.02 -34.76
N GLU A 52 5.31 -3.31 -34.66
CA GLU A 52 5.97 -4.46 -35.30
C GLU A 52 7.45 -4.62 -34.90
N PHE A 53 7.84 -4.04 -33.76
CA PHE A 53 9.19 -4.14 -33.21
C PHE A 53 9.19 -4.55 -31.74
N LEU A 54 8.81 -3.65 -30.84
CA LEU A 54 8.67 -3.93 -29.40
C LEU A 54 7.35 -4.66 -29.12
N VAL A 55 6.31 -4.32 -29.87
CA VAL A 55 4.99 -4.96 -29.80
C VAL A 55 4.56 -5.35 -31.20
N LYS A 56 4.34 -6.64 -31.40
CA LYS A 56 3.99 -7.23 -32.70
C LYS A 56 2.51 -7.56 -32.75
N LYS A 57 1.94 -7.63 -33.96
CA LYS A 57 0.57 -8.13 -34.19
C LYS A 57 0.36 -9.54 -33.62
N GLY A 58 1.39 -10.38 -33.62
CA GLY A 58 1.35 -11.70 -33.00
C GLY A 58 1.10 -11.63 -31.49
N ASP A 59 1.64 -10.63 -30.80
CA ASP A 59 1.42 -10.43 -29.36
C ASP A 59 -0.04 -10.05 -29.07
N VAL A 60 -0.62 -9.19 -29.92
CA VAL A 60 -2.05 -8.83 -29.82
C VAL A 60 -2.95 -10.06 -29.99
N GLU A 61 -2.66 -10.92 -30.96
CA GLU A 61 -3.41 -12.17 -31.15
C GLU A 61 -3.22 -13.12 -29.96
N ASN A 62 -2.01 -13.23 -29.41
CA ASN A 62 -1.75 -14.05 -28.22
C ASN A 62 -2.59 -13.58 -27.02
N ILE A 63 -2.69 -12.27 -26.79
CA ILE A 63 -3.50 -11.70 -25.71
C ILE A 63 -5.00 -11.88 -25.99
N LEU A 64 -5.46 -11.63 -27.23
CA LEU A 64 -6.87 -11.83 -27.59
C LEU A 64 -7.30 -13.30 -27.45
N ASN A 65 -6.38 -14.22 -27.74
CA ASN A 65 -6.56 -15.66 -27.56
C ASN A 65 -6.20 -16.17 -26.14
N TRP A 66 -6.29 -15.30 -25.13
CA TRP A 66 -5.88 -15.60 -23.75
C TRP A 66 -6.43 -16.92 -23.21
N LYS A 67 -7.70 -17.27 -23.53
CA LYS A 67 -8.35 -18.49 -23.01
C LYS A 67 -7.52 -19.74 -23.29
N GLU A 68 -6.92 -19.83 -24.48
CA GLU A 68 -6.08 -20.94 -24.92
C GLU A 68 -4.59 -20.73 -24.60
N VAL A 69 -4.13 -19.48 -24.62
CA VAL A 69 -2.70 -19.12 -24.53
C VAL A 69 -2.20 -19.10 -23.09
N GLN A 70 -3.05 -18.83 -22.10
CA GLN A 70 -2.69 -18.75 -20.67
C GLN A 70 -2.01 -20.01 -20.12
N HIS A 71 -2.15 -21.16 -20.78
CA HIS A 71 -1.53 -22.43 -20.37
C HIS A 71 -0.28 -22.81 -21.18
N LYS A 72 0.20 -21.93 -22.07
CA LYS A 72 1.29 -22.21 -23.03
C LYS A 72 2.60 -21.52 -22.69
N ASN A 73 2.70 -20.85 -21.54
CA ASN A 73 3.87 -20.08 -21.10
C ASN A 73 4.35 -19.06 -22.16
N VAL A 74 3.41 -18.41 -22.85
CA VAL A 74 3.72 -17.41 -23.87
C VAL A 74 3.97 -16.07 -23.17
N GLU A 75 5.12 -15.46 -23.48
CA GLU A 75 5.43 -14.09 -23.04
C GLU A 75 4.71 -13.07 -23.91
N VAL A 76 4.23 -12.00 -23.27
CA VAL A 76 3.56 -10.88 -23.92
C VAL A 76 4.13 -9.55 -23.39
N PRO A 77 4.24 -8.51 -24.24
CA PRO A 77 4.70 -7.21 -23.83
C PRO A 77 3.57 -6.42 -23.15
N PHE A 78 3.91 -5.67 -22.11
CA PHE A 78 3.00 -4.71 -21.49
C PHE A 78 3.66 -3.35 -21.29
N LYS A 79 3.06 -2.30 -21.85
CA LYS A 79 3.51 -0.91 -21.68
C LYS A 79 2.48 -0.17 -20.82
N PRO A 80 2.70 -0.05 -19.49
CA PRO A 80 1.78 0.68 -18.62
C PRO A 80 1.73 2.17 -19.00
N ALA A 81 0.64 2.84 -18.64
CA ALA A 81 0.44 4.26 -18.96
C ALA A 81 1.38 5.20 -18.19
N ARG A 82 1.82 4.80 -16.99
CA ARG A 82 2.67 5.61 -16.09
C ARG A 82 3.46 4.73 -15.11
N VAL A 83 4.35 5.36 -14.35
CA VAL A 83 5.09 4.77 -13.23
C VAL A 83 4.83 5.57 -11.94
N ILE A 84 4.84 4.90 -10.79
CA ILE A 84 4.76 5.55 -9.47
C ILE A 84 5.89 5.08 -8.54
N LEU A 85 6.48 5.98 -7.77
CA LEU A 85 7.60 5.70 -6.87
C LEU A 85 7.33 6.26 -5.47
N GLN A 86 8.07 5.74 -4.49
CA GLN A 86 8.22 6.33 -3.16
C GLN A 86 9.71 6.66 -2.89
N ASP A 87 10.06 7.36 -1.80
CA ASP A 87 11.43 7.87 -1.61
C ASP A 87 12.49 6.82 -1.25
N PHE A 88 12.14 5.71 -0.61
CA PHE A 88 13.07 4.60 -0.32
C PHE A 88 13.58 3.92 -1.59
N THR A 89 12.71 3.70 -2.58
CA THR A 89 13.08 3.11 -3.88
C THR A 89 13.33 4.15 -4.97
N GLY A 90 12.82 5.37 -4.78
CA GLY A 90 13.01 6.49 -5.70
C GLY A 90 14.40 7.12 -5.61
N VAL A 91 15.01 7.16 -4.42
CA VAL A 91 16.42 7.59 -4.29
C VAL A 91 17.34 6.70 -5.14
N PRO A 92 17.36 5.36 -4.98
CA PRO A 92 18.20 4.51 -5.82
C PRO A 92 17.82 4.60 -7.31
N ALA A 93 16.53 4.69 -7.67
CA ALA A 93 16.14 4.85 -9.08
C ALA A 93 16.68 6.13 -9.74
N VAL A 94 16.68 7.25 -9.01
CA VAL A 94 17.27 8.51 -9.49
C VAL A 94 18.81 8.42 -9.54
N VAL A 95 19.44 7.69 -8.60
CA VAL A 95 20.88 7.36 -8.66
C VAL A 95 21.20 6.54 -9.90
N ASP A 96 20.39 5.55 -10.24
CA ASP A 96 20.59 4.69 -11.39
C ASP A 96 20.44 5.47 -12.69
N PHE A 97 19.43 6.35 -12.81
CA PHE A 97 19.35 7.26 -13.95
C PHE A 97 20.55 8.21 -14.07
N ALA A 98 21.04 8.76 -12.95
CA ALA A 98 22.23 9.60 -12.95
C ALA A 98 23.47 8.82 -13.43
N ALA A 99 23.64 7.60 -12.94
CA ALA A 99 24.73 6.71 -13.33
C ALA A 99 24.63 6.26 -14.80
N MET A 100 23.42 6.01 -15.30
CA MET A 100 23.16 5.72 -16.70
C MET A 100 23.50 6.92 -17.60
N ARG A 101 23.17 8.15 -17.20
CA ARG A 101 23.61 9.36 -17.93
C ARG A 101 25.13 9.44 -18.03
N ASP A 102 25.84 9.16 -16.94
CA ASP A 102 27.30 9.11 -16.94
C ASP A 102 27.84 8.01 -17.87
N ALA A 103 27.26 6.81 -17.83
CA ALA A 103 27.66 5.69 -18.67
C ALA A 103 27.44 5.98 -20.16
N VAL A 104 26.27 6.51 -20.54
CA VAL A 104 25.95 6.90 -21.92
C VAL A 104 26.92 7.97 -22.41
N LYS A 105 27.23 8.97 -21.58
CA LYS A 105 28.22 10.01 -21.92
C LYS A 105 29.62 9.43 -22.09
N LYS A 106 30.07 8.53 -21.20
CA LYS A 106 31.38 7.87 -21.30
C LYS A 106 31.52 7.06 -22.60
N LEU A 107 30.42 6.48 -23.09
CA LEU A 107 30.36 5.74 -24.37
C LEU A 107 30.12 6.64 -25.60
N GLY A 108 30.10 7.97 -25.44
CA GLY A 108 29.95 8.94 -26.52
C GLY A 108 28.51 9.15 -27.01
N GLY A 109 27.51 8.66 -26.27
CA GLY A 109 26.09 8.89 -26.55
C GLY A 109 25.53 10.17 -25.94
N ASP A 110 24.28 10.47 -26.25
CA ASP A 110 23.54 11.60 -25.68
C ASP A 110 22.88 11.21 -24.33
N PRO A 111 23.33 11.78 -23.19
CA PRO A 111 22.77 11.44 -21.87
C PRO A 111 21.31 11.86 -21.71
N GLU A 112 20.79 12.81 -22.50
CA GLU A 112 19.38 13.23 -22.42
C GLU A 112 18.41 12.16 -22.88
N LYS A 113 18.89 11.12 -23.59
CA LYS A 113 18.10 9.92 -23.89
C LYS A 113 17.73 9.13 -22.63
N ILE A 114 18.49 9.29 -21.56
CA ILE A 114 18.12 8.78 -20.24
C ILE A 114 17.14 9.76 -19.62
N ASN A 115 15.87 9.56 -19.92
CA ASN A 115 14.77 10.36 -19.43
C ASN A 115 13.45 9.55 -19.45
N PRO A 116 12.59 9.65 -18.43
CA PRO A 116 11.26 9.05 -18.46
C PRO A 116 10.43 9.51 -19.67
N ILE A 117 9.89 8.56 -20.44
CA ILE A 117 9.00 8.82 -21.59
C ILE A 117 7.52 8.82 -21.19
N CYS A 118 7.19 8.24 -20.03
CA CYS A 118 5.87 8.24 -19.43
C CYS A 118 5.86 9.10 -18.16
N PRO A 119 4.67 9.50 -17.66
CA PRO A 119 4.57 10.17 -16.36
C PRO A 119 5.14 9.29 -15.24
N ALA A 120 6.01 9.87 -14.41
CA ALA A 120 6.57 9.27 -13.21
C ALA A 120 6.23 10.15 -11.99
N ASP A 121 5.37 9.65 -11.10
CA ASP A 121 4.98 10.35 -9.88
C ASP A 121 5.71 9.73 -8.69
N LEU A 122 6.50 10.49 -7.92
CA LEU A 122 7.20 10.04 -6.72
C LEU A 122 6.60 10.69 -5.47
N VAL A 123 6.26 9.90 -4.46
CA VAL A 123 5.72 10.39 -3.17
C VAL A 123 6.73 10.17 -2.05
N ILE A 124 7.04 11.20 -1.27
CA ILE A 124 7.96 11.08 -0.11
C ILE A 124 7.16 10.75 1.15
N ASP A 125 7.23 9.50 1.59
CA ASP A 125 6.38 8.94 2.66
C ASP A 125 7.07 7.88 3.54
N HIS A 126 8.26 7.41 3.19
CA HIS A 126 9.02 6.40 3.94
C HIS A 126 10.08 7.01 4.89
N SER A 127 10.26 8.33 4.88
CA SER A 127 11.27 9.03 5.70
C SER A 127 10.82 9.39 7.11
N ILE A 128 9.54 9.74 7.31
CA ILE A 128 9.02 10.15 8.63
C ILE A 128 8.91 8.96 9.61
N GLN A 129 9.20 9.21 10.89
CA GLN A 129 9.16 8.23 11.96
C GLN A 129 8.30 8.71 13.13
N VAL A 130 7.80 7.78 13.94
CA VAL A 130 7.05 8.11 15.17
C VAL A 130 8.04 8.37 16.32
N ASP A 131 8.90 9.38 16.19
CA ASP A 131 9.82 9.78 17.26
C ASP A 131 9.04 10.27 18.49
N PHE A 132 7.99 11.05 18.26
CA PHE A 132 7.05 11.56 19.26
C PHE A 132 5.62 11.13 18.93
N ASN A 133 4.80 10.95 19.96
CA ASN A 133 3.39 10.62 19.84
C ASN A 133 2.57 11.21 21.00
N ARG A 134 1.23 11.06 20.94
CA ARG A 134 0.30 11.35 22.05
C ARG A 134 0.28 12.81 22.53
N ARG A 135 0.68 13.74 21.66
CA ARG A 135 0.77 15.17 21.94
C ARG A 135 0.40 15.97 20.69
N SER A 136 -0.15 17.16 20.88
CA SER A 136 -0.52 18.06 19.78
C SER A 136 0.68 18.57 18.96
N ASP A 137 1.88 18.60 19.54
CA ASP A 137 3.13 19.02 18.88
C ASP A 137 3.91 17.86 18.23
N SER A 138 3.40 16.62 18.32
CA SER A 138 4.11 15.42 17.82
C SER A 138 4.32 15.43 16.31
N LEU A 139 3.31 15.78 15.51
CA LEU A 139 3.41 15.91 14.05
C LEU A 139 4.57 16.83 13.64
N GLN A 140 4.61 18.05 14.19
CA GLN A 140 5.63 19.03 13.80
C GLN A 140 7.03 18.52 14.17
N LYS A 141 7.20 17.98 15.38
CA LYS A 141 8.49 17.43 15.81
C LYS A 141 8.98 16.28 14.94
N ASN A 142 8.08 15.38 14.53
CA ASN A 142 8.43 14.28 13.65
C ASN A 142 8.79 14.78 12.24
N GLN A 143 8.10 15.80 11.72
CA GLN A 143 8.43 16.43 10.44
C GLN A 143 9.76 17.20 10.50
N ASP A 144 10.06 17.87 11.60
CA ASP A 144 11.33 18.58 11.79
C ASP A 144 12.50 17.59 11.78
N LEU A 145 12.40 16.49 12.52
CA LEU A 145 13.39 15.41 12.53
C LEU A 145 13.49 14.69 11.17
N GLU A 146 12.38 14.52 10.46
CA GLU A 146 12.39 13.97 9.11
C GLU A 146 13.27 14.82 8.17
N PHE A 147 13.08 16.14 8.16
CA PHE A 147 13.88 17.05 7.33
C PHE A 147 15.34 17.11 7.79
N GLU A 148 15.60 17.15 9.10
CA GLU A 148 16.96 17.15 9.64
C GLU A 148 17.74 15.91 9.19
N ARG A 149 17.14 14.72 9.30
CA ARG A 149 17.79 13.44 9.00
C ARG A 149 17.88 13.13 7.51
N ASN A 150 17.01 13.69 6.67
CA ASN A 150 16.89 13.31 5.26
C ASN A 150 17.19 14.43 4.25
N LYS A 151 17.71 15.57 4.71
CA LYS A 151 17.97 16.75 3.86
C LYS A 151 18.70 16.42 2.55
N GLU A 152 19.80 15.67 2.60
CA GLU A 152 20.59 15.33 1.40
C GLU A 152 19.79 14.48 0.41
N ARG A 153 18.99 13.52 0.89
CA ARG A 153 18.10 12.70 0.05
C ARG A 153 17.03 13.56 -0.60
N PHE A 154 16.47 14.52 0.13
CA PHE A 154 15.43 15.42 -0.37
C PHE A 154 15.98 16.40 -1.41
N GLU A 155 17.17 16.97 -1.18
CA GLU A 155 17.87 17.81 -2.17
C GLU A 155 18.17 17.00 -3.45
N PHE A 156 18.60 15.74 -3.30
CA PHE A 156 18.85 14.84 -4.42
C PHE A 156 17.59 14.51 -5.22
N LEU A 157 16.48 14.15 -4.57
CA LEU A 157 15.22 13.88 -5.25
C LEU A 157 14.69 15.15 -5.93
N LYS A 158 14.76 16.31 -5.26
CA LYS A 158 14.37 17.60 -5.85
C LYS A 158 15.20 17.95 -7.08
N TRP A 159 16.50 17.64 -7.07
CA TRP A 159 17.32 17.73 -8.28
C TRP A 159 16.81 16.78 -9.37
N GLY A 160 16.51 15.51 -9.02
CA GLY A 160 16.00 14.52 -9.97
C GLY A 160 14.74 14.99 -10.70
N SER A 161 13.76 15.57 -9.99
CA SER A 161 12.55 16.09 -10.63
C SER A 161 12.76 17.31 -11.54
N GLN A 162 13.89 18.00 -11.42
CA GLN A 162 14.29 19.08 -12.32
C GLN A 162 15.14 18.59 -13.49
N ALA A 163 16.00 17.59 -13.24
CA ALA A 163 16.94 17.04 -14.21
C ALA A 163 16.29 16.05 -15.20
N PHE A 164 15.19 15.41 -14.81
CA PHE A 164 14.44 14.46 -15.62
C PHE A 164 13.01 14.97 -15.93
N LYS A 165 12.65 15.00 -17.21
CA LYS A 165 11.28 15.37 -17.64
C LYS A 165 10.29 14.29 -17.22
N ASN A 166 9.02 14.67 -17.11
CA ASN A 166 7.90 13.80 -16.72
C ASN A 166 7.97 13.25 -15.29
N MET A 167 8.94 13.69 -14.48
CA MET A 167 9.06 13.33 -13.08
C MET A 167 8.42 14.39 -12.19
N ARG A 168 7.40 14.01 -11.44
CA ARG A 168 6.75 14.87 -10.45
C ARG A 168 7.01 14.32 -9.05
N ILE A 169 7.30 15.20 -8.10
CA ILE A 169 7.45 14.83 -6.68
C ILE A 169 6.30 15.41 -5.86
N ILE A 170 5.68 14.55 -5.06
CA ILE A 170 4.80 14.93 -3.96
C ILE A 170 5.68 15.04 -2.70
N PRO A 171 5.77 16.23 -2.08
CA PRO A 171 6.76 16.51 -1.04
C PRO A 171 6.45 15.79 0.29
N PRO A 172 7.38 15.83 1.27
CA PRO A 172 7.16 15.21 2.57
C PRO A 172 5.95 15.80 3.29
N GLY A 173 5.26 14.99 4.09
CA GLY A 173 4.09 15.42 4.87
C GLY A 173 2.79 15.58 4.08
N SER A 174 2.77 15.15 2.81
CA SER A 174 1.59 15.22 1.95
C SER A 174 0.68 13.98 2.02
N GLY A 175 1.20 12.83 2.44
CA GLY A 175 0.45 11.57 2.46
C GLY A 175 1.30 10.36 2.10
N ILE A 176 0.64 9.21 1.93
CA ILE A 176 1.25 7.92 1.54
C ILE A 176 0.96 7.65 0.06
N ILE A 177 1.96 7.13 -0.66
CA ILE A 177 1.97 6.87 -2.10
C ILE A 177 0.64 6.34 -2.63
N HIS A 178 0.10 5.27 -2.04
CA HIS A 178 -1.09 4.61 -2.57
C HIS A 178 -2.39 5.33 -2.26
N GLN A 179 -2.47 6.04 -1.13
CA GLN A 179 -3.64 6.86 -0.81
C GLN A 179 -3.66 8.13 -1.67
N VAL A 180 -2.51 8.79 -1.84
CA VAL A 180 -2.35 9.91 -2.78
C VAL A 180 -2.61 9.47 -4.22
N ASN A 181 -2.24 8.24 -4.59
CA ASN A 181 -2.57 7.66 -5.89
C ASN A 181 -4.10 7.55 -6.06
N LEU A 182 -4.79 6.90 -5.11
CA LEU A 182 -6.24 6.69 -5.15
C LEU A 182 -7.03 8.01 -5.18
N GLU A 183 -6.61 9.01 -4.40
CA GLU A 183 -7.36 10.25 -4.18
C GLU A 183 -6.99 11.38 -5.16
N TYR A 184 -5.80 11.34 -5.77
CA TYR A 184 -5.29 12.45 -6.58
C TYR A 184 -4.59 12.02 -7.88
N LEU A 185 -3.60 11.13 -7.83
CA LEU A 185 -2.76 10.84 -9.01
C LEU A 185 -3.45 9.94 -10.03
N ALA A 186 -4.35 9.04 -9.64
CA ALA A 186 -4.98 8.12 -10.57
C ALA A 186 -5.82 8.87 -11.63
N ARG A 187 -5.63 8.49 -12.89
CA ARG A 187 -6.34 9.09 -14.03
C ARG A 187 -7.57 8.28 -14.40
N VAL A 188 -7.58 6.96 -14.13
CA VAL A 188 -8.57 5.96 -14.56
C VAL A 188 -8.62 5.80 -16.08
N VAL A 189 -8.74 6.90 -16.82
CA VAL A 189 -8.59 6.97 -18.28
C VAL A 189 -7.63 8.12 -18.58
N MET A 190 -6.59 7.81 -19.35
CA MET A 190 -5.65 8.79 -19.86
C MET A 190 -6.30 9.56 -21.01
N ASP A 191 -5.99 10.84 -21.11
CA ASP A 191 -6.30 11.69 -22.26
C ASP A 191 -5.00 12.37 -22.69
N GLN A 192 -4.29 11.76 -23.64
CA GLN A 192 -2.95 12.18 -24.02
C GLN A 192 -2.78 12.09 -25.54
N ASP A 193 -2.17 13.13 -26.13
CA ASP A 193 -1.84 13.22 -27.56
C ASP A 193 -3.02 12.91 -28.51
N GLY A 194 -4.25 13.23 -28.06
CA GLY A 194 -5.47 13.02 -28.81
C GLY A 194 -6.11 11.64 -28.65
N TYR A 195 -5.60 10.79 -27.76
CA TYR A 195 -6.12 9.44 -27.53
C TYR A 195 -6.59 9.22 -26.08
N TYR A 196 -7.71 8.53 -25.94
CA TYR A 196 -8.16 7.92 -24.69
C TYR A 196 -7.70 6.47 -24.60
N TYR A 197 -7.20 6.08 -23.43
CA TYR A 197 -6.80 4.72 -23.10
C TYR A 197 -6.84 4.50 -21.59
N PRO A 198 -6.90 3.25 -21.09
CA PRO A 198 -7.00 2.99 -19.66
C PRO A 198 -5.74 3.48 -18.92
N ASP A 199 -5.93 4.06 -17.74
CA ASP A 199 -4.81 4.22 -16.80
C ASP A 199 -4.33 2.83 -16.39
N SER A 200 -3.00 2.68 -16.32
CA SER A 200 -2.32 1.49 -15.85
C SER A 200 -0.94 1.87 -15.36
N VAL A 201 -0.43 1.17 -14.35
CA VAL A 201 0.75 1.63 -13.63
C VAL A 201 1.57 0.49 -13.07
N VAL A 202 2.90 0.58 -13.17
CA VAL A 202 3.76 -0.16 -12.25
C VAL A 202 4.39 0.80 -11.25
N GLY A 203 4.65 0.30 -10.05
CA GLY A 203 5.29 1.13 -9.03
C GLY A 203 6.42 0.42 -8.30
N THR A 204 7.36 1.20 -7.80
CA THR A 204 8.51 0.68 -7.03
C THR A 204 8.13 0.39 -5.57
N ASP A 205 6.93 -0.14 -5.37
CA ASP A 205 6.36 -0.55 -4.09
C ASP A 205 5.40 -1.73 -4.32
N SER A 206 5.50 -2.77 -3.49
CA SER A 206 4.70 -3.98 -3.69
C SER A 206 3.19 -3.72 -3.65
N HIS A 207 2.75 -2.73 -2.87
CA HIS A 207 1.34 -2.45 -2.62
C HIS A 207 0.71 -1.51 -3.65
N THR A 208 1.40 -1.23 -4.78
CA THR A 208 0.83 -0.50 -5.92
C THR A 208 -0.46 -1.13 -6.42
N THR A 209 -0.65 -2.44 -6.21
CA THR A 209 -1.91 -3.17 -6.44
C THR A 209 -3.13 -2.58 -5.74
N MET A 210 -2.94 -1.72 -4.72
CA MET A 210 -4.05 -1.00 -4.10
C MET A 210 -4.91 -0.21 -5.10
N ILE A 211 -4.31 0.27 -6.20
CA ILE A 211 -5.04 1.02 -7.22
C ILE A 211 -5.96 0.14 -8.09
N ASP A 212 -5.76 -1.17 -8.08
CA ASP A 212 -6.62 -2.14 -8.76
C ASP A 212 -8.06 -2.10 -8.22
N GLY A 213 -8.25 -1.66 -6.97
CA GLY A 213 -9.56 -1.43 -6.36
C GLY A 213 -10.39 -0.31 -7.03
N LEU A 214 -9.74 0.56 -7.80
CA LEU A 214 -10.35 1.63 -8.61
C LEU A 214 -10.43 1.24 -10.10
N GLY A 215 -10.10 -0.01 -10.47
CA GLY A 215 -10.10 -0.48 -11.85
C GLY A 215 -8.97 0.10 -12.70
N VAL A 216 -7.86 0.47 -12.07
CA VAL A 216 -6.60 0.81 -12.75
C VAL A 216 -5.68 -0.39 -12.58
N LEU A 217 -5.30 -1.05 -13.68
CA LEU A 217 -4.44 -2.23 -13.58
C LEU A 217 -3.03 -1.80 -13.21
N GLY A 218 -2.56 -2.21 -12.03
CA GLY A 218 -1.20 -1.92 -11.62
C GLY A 218 -0.64 -2.78 -10.50
N TRP A 219 0.69 -2.88 -10.46
CA TRP A 219 1.37 -3.75 -9.51
C TRP A 219 2.77 -3.26 -9.16
N GLY A 220 3.35 -3.86 -8.12
CA GLY A 220 4.69 -3.55 -7.68
C GLY A 220 5.78 -4.24 -8.49
N VAL A 221 6.84 -3.51 -8.83
CA VAL A 221 8.04 -4.00 -9.53
C VAL A 221 9.31 -3.51 -8.83
N GLY A 222 10.46 -4.08 -9.19
CA GLY A 222 11.76 -3.57 -8.74
C GLY A 222 12.11 -2.22 -9.38
N GLY A 223 13.04 -1.46 -8.76
CA GLY A 223 13.51 -0.17 -9.29
C GLY A 223 13.99 -0.25 -10.74
N ILE A 224 14.87 -1.21 -11.04
CA ILE A 224 15.44 -1.43 -12.38
C ILE A 224 14.36 -1.71 -13.44
N GLU A 225 13.32 -2.46 -13.08
CA GLU A 225 12.22 -2.74 -14.00
C GLU A 225 11.37 -1.48 -14.26
N ALA A 226 11.07 -0.71 -13.20
CA ALA A 226 10.40 0.58 -13.34
C ALA A 226 11.23 1.59 -14.17
N GLU A 227 12.56 1.61 -14.01
CA GLU A 227 13.48 2.42 -14.81
C GLU A 227 13.45 2.03 -16.29
N ALA A 228 13.50 0.73 -16.59
CA ALA A 228 13.38 0.24 -17.96
C ALA A 228 12.05 0.67 -18.59
N VAL A 229 10.94 0.56 -17.86
CA VAL A 229 9.61 1.04 -18.30
C VAL A 229 9.60 2.54 -18.53
N MET A 230 10.18 3.32 -17.62
CA MET A 230 10.34 4.76 -17.79
C MET A 230 11.15 5.10 -19.05
N LEU A 231 12.11 4.28 -19.46
CA LEU A 231 12.89 4.45 -20.71
C LEU A 231 12.21 3.85 -21.95
N GLY A 232 10.99 3.30 -21.81
CA GLY A 232 10.16 2.81 -22.89
C GLY A 232 10.23 1.32 -23.19
N GLN A 233 10.97 0.56 -22.39
CA GLN A 233 11.00 -0.89 -22.47
C GLN A 233 9.64 -1.46 -21.98
N PRO A 234 8.96 -2.30 -22.77
CA PRO A 234 7.80 -3.03 -22.28
C PRO A 234 8.19 -3.98 -21.14
N ILE A 235 7.29 -4.17 -20.19
CA ILE A 235 7.35 -5.31 -19.26
C ILE A 235 7.23 -6.58 -20.09
N SER A 236 8.13 -7.54 -19.86
CA SER A 236 8.03 -8.89 -20.39
C SER A 236 7.41 -9.77 -19.32
N MET A 237 6.24 -10.36 -19.61
CA MET A 237 5.56 -11.24 -18.66
C MET A 237 4.94 -12.42 -19.39
N VAL A 238 4.94 -13.59 -18.73
CA VAL A 238 4.07 -14.68 -19.17
C VAL A 238 2.62 -14.23 -19.06
N LEU A 239 1.83 -14.44 -20.11
CA LEU A 239 0.41 -14.10 -20.12
C LEU A 239 -0.28 -14.85 -18.96
N PRO A 240 -0.81 -14.13 -17.95
CA PRO A 240 -1.14 -14.76 -16.67
C PRO A 240 -2.49 -15.47 -16.72
N GLU A 241 -2.61 -16.56 -15.98
CA GLU A 241 -3.92 -17.08 -15.57
C GLU A 241 -4.66 -16.04 -14.72
N VAL A 242 -6.00 -16.07 -14.76
CA VAL A 242 -6.86 -15.15 -14.01
C VAL A 242 -7.86 -15.94 -13.17
N ILE A 243 -7.73 -15.81 -11.85
CA ILE A 243 -8.61 -16.41 -10.86
C ILE A 243 -9.79 -15.48 -10.62
N GLY A 244 -11.00 -15.92 -10.97
CA GLY A 244 -12.22 -15.19 -10.69
C GLY A 244 -12.58 -15.33 -9.21
N TYR A 245 -12.57 -14.23 -8.45
CA TYR A 245 -12.94 -14.24 -7.03
C TYR A 245 -14.36 -13.70 -6.84
N LYS A 246 -15.32 -14.61 -6.67
CA LYS A 246 -16.74 -14.28 -6.60
C LYS A 246 -17.15 -13.90 -5.18
N LEU A 247 -17.63 -12.67 -5.01
CA LEU A 247 -18.19 -12.22 -3.74
C LEU A 247 -19.71 -12.37 -3.74
N LEU A 248 -20.23 -13.00 -2.69
CA LEU A 248 -21.65 -13.27 -2.46
C LEU A 248 -22.09 -12.72 -1.09
N GLY A 249 -23.40 -12.64 -0.88
CA GLY A 249 -23.98 -12.26 0.41
C GLY A 249 -23.69 -10.81 0.83
N ASN A 250 -23.96 -10.49 2.09
CA ASN A 250 -23.66 -9.18 2.68
C ASN A 250 -22.86 -9.39 3.97
N PRO A 251 -21.82 -8.57 4.24
CA PRO A 251 -21.06 -8.67 5.47
C PRO A 251 -21.92 -8.26 6.67
N GLN A 252 -21.76 -8.96 7.79
CA GLN A 252 -22.49 -8.65 9.03
C GLN A 252 -22.23 -7.19 9.48
N PRO A 253 -23.14 -6.55 10.24
CA PRO A 253 -23.02 -5.13 10.56
C PRO A 253 -21.77 -4.71 11.33
N LEU A 254 -21.15 -5.64 12.08
CA LEU A 254 -19.93 -5.39 12.85
C LEU A 254 -18.63 -5.64 12.05
N VAL A 255 -18.75 -6.26 10.87
CA VAL A 255 -17.63 -6.59 9.99
C VAL A 255 -17.15 -5.34 9.26
N THR A 256 -15.84 -5.17 9.24
CA THR A 256 -15.11 -4.09 8.57
C THR A 256 -14.46 -4.57 7.28
N SER A 257 -13.99 -3.63 6.46
CA SER A 257 -13.17 -3.93 5.27
C SER A 257 -11.89 -4.68 5.62
N THR A 258 -11.28 -4.39 6.77
CA THR A 258 -10.09 -5.10 7.26
C THR A 258 -10.37 -6.58 7.51
N ASP A 259 -11.54 -6.91 8.07
CA ASP A 259 -11.91 -8.32 8.34
C ASP A 259 -12.10 -9.12 7.03
N ILE A 260 -12.66 -8.45 6.02
CA ILE A 260 -12.85 -9.02 4.69
C ILE A 260 -11.49 -9.31 4.05
N VAL A 261 -10.57 -8.33 4.01
CA VAL A 261 -9.26 -8.56 3.37
C VAL A 261 -8.41 -9.59 4.11
N LEU A 262 -8.44 -9.65 5.45
CA LEU A 262 -7.70 -10.68 6.20
C LEU A 262 -8.27 -12.08 5.94
N THR A 263 -9.59 -12.18 5.75
CA THR A 263 -10.25 -13.44 5.33
C THR A 263 -9.84 -13.83 3.91
N ILE A 264 -9.86 -12.89 2.96
CA ILE A 264 -9.42 -13.11 1.57
C ILE A 264 -7.94 -13.49 1.51
N THR A 265 -7.08 -12.82 2.29
CA THR A 265 -5.64 -13.07 2.33
C THR A 265 -5.34 -14.50 2.76
N LYS A 266 -5.97 -14.97 3.84
CA LYS A 266 -5.86 -16.37 4.27
C LYS A 266 -6.34 -17.32 3.17
N HIS A 267 -7.50 -17.04 2.58
CA HIS A 267 -8.11 -17.91 1.58
C HIS A 267 -7.25 -18.02 0.31
N LEU A 268 -6.83 -16.90 -0.27
CA LEU A 268 -6.03 -16.87 -1.50
C LEU A 268 -4.62 -17.45 -1.30
N ARG A 269 -4.02 -17.34 -0.11
CA ARG A 269 -2.80 -18.08 0.21
C ARG A 269 -2.99 -19.59 0.17
N GLN A 270 -4.14 -20.10 0.59
CA GLN A 270 -4.47 -21.53 0.52
C GLN A 270 -4.74 -21.98 -0.92
N VAL A 271 -5.37 -21.12 -1.72
CA VAL A 271 -5.62 -21.37 -3.15
C VAL A 271 -4.31 -21.40 -3.96
N GLY A 272 -3.33 -20.55 -3.62
CA GLY A 272 -2.05 -20.48 -4.31
C GLY A 272 -2.15 -19.71 -5.63
N VAL A 273 -2.05 -18.38 -5.55
CA VAL A 273 -2.25 -17.47 -6.69
C VAL A 273 -0.97 -16.77 -7.16
N VAL A 274 0.20 -17.32 -6.83
CA VAL A 274 1.50 -16.76 -7.25
C VAL A 274 1.66 -16.78 -8.76
N GLY A 275 2.05 -15.64 -9.34
CA GLY A 275 2.21 -15.48 -10.79
C GLY A 275 0.90 -15.30 -11.57
N LYS A 276 -0.24 -15.21 -10.87
CA LYS A 276 -1.58 -15.09 -11.47
C LYS A 276 -2.19 -13.72 -11.18
N PHE A 277 -3.20 -13.34 -11.96
CA PHE A 277 -4.12 -12.27 -11.58
C PHE A 277 -5.28 -12.85 -10.78
N VAL A 278 -5.82 -12.03 -9.87
CA VAL A 278 -7.11 -12.26 -9.24
C VAL A 278 -8.04 -11.15 -9.72
N GLU A 279 -9.21 -11.49 -10.24
CA GLU A 279 -10.21 -10.52 -10.67
C GLU A 279 -11.51 -10.76 -9.91
N PHE A 280 -12.01 -9.73 -9.23
CA PHE A 280 -13.18 -9.82 -8.38
C PHE A 280 -14.46 -9.61 -9.17
N PHE A 281 -15.47 -10.41 -8.87
CA PHE A 281 -16.79 -10.32 -9.52
C PHE A 281 -17.93 -10.80 -8.60
N GLY A 282 -19.16 -10.77 -9.12
CA GLY A 282 -20.35 -11.22 -8.41
C GLY A 282 -21.08 -10.11 -7.65
N PRO A 283 -22.33 -10.40 -7.21
CA PRO A 283 -23.24 -9.40 -6.65
C PRO A 283 -22.70 -8.74 -5.37
N GLY A 284 -21.86 -9.44 -4.61
CA GLY A 284 -21.26 -8.93 -3.38
C GLY A 284 -20.22 -7.83 -3.60
N VAL A 285 -19.76 -7.58 -4.83
CA VAL A 285 -18.83 -6.47 -5.15
C VAL A 285 -19.55 -5.13 -5.15
N ALA A 286 -20.80 -5.08 -5.62
CA ALA A 286 -21.55 -3.83 -5.81
C ALA A 286 -21.88 -3.08 -4.50
N GLN A 287 -21.78 -3.75 -3.35
CA GLN A 287 -21.95 -3.15 -2.01
C GLN A 287 -20.64 -2.63 -1.41
N LEU A 288 -19.49 -2.98 -1.98
CA LEU A 288 -18.18 -2.54 -1.51
C LEU A 288 -17.87 -1.18 -2.11
N SER A 289 -17.52 -0.21 -1.24
CA SER A 289 -17.00 1.08 -1.66
C SER A 289 -15.65 0.91 -2.36
N ILE A 290 -15.18 1.94 -3.08
CA ILE A 290 -13.82 1.92 -3.64
C ILE A 290 -12.77 1.76 -2.55
N ALA A 291 -12.98 2.34 -1.37
CA ALA A 291 -12.02 2.17 -0.29
C ALA A 291 -11.99 0.73 0.25
N ASP A 292 -13.12 0.02 0.27
CA ASP A 292 -13.16 -1.41 0.63
C ASP A 292 -12.43 -2.26 -0.42
N ARG A 293 -12.67 -2.00 -1.70
CA ARG A 293 -11.98 -2.68 -2.82
C ARG A 293 -10.48 -2.42 -2.79
N ALA A 294 -10.07 -1.18 -2.58
CA ALA A 294 -8.67 -0.80 -2.45
C ALA A 294 -8.01 -1.46 -1.21
N THR A 295 -8.74 -1.61 -0.11
CA THR A 295 -8.27 -2.37 1.07
C THR A 295 -7.95 -3.82 0.69
N ILE A 296 -8.83 -4.47 -0.08
CA ILE A 296 -8.65 -5.86 -0.55
C ILE A 296 -7.49 -5.98 -1.54
N ALA A 297 -7.43 -5.06 -2.51
CA ALA A 297 -6.44 -5.05 -3.56
C ALA A 297 -5.03 -4.69 -3.05
N ASN A 298 -4.94 -3.87 -2.00
CA ASN A 298 -3.68 -3.52 -1.34
C ASN A 298 -2.91 -4.77 -0.91
N MET A 299 -3.57 -5.72 -0.25
CA MET A 299 -2.91 -6.92 0.30
C MET A 299 -2.55 -7.99 -0.75
N CYS A 300 -2.58 -7.66 -2.05
CA CYS A 300 -2.20 -8.55 -3.14
C CYS A 300 -0.85 -9.27 -2.94
N PRO A 301 0.23 -8.56 -2.57
CA PRO A 301 1.52 -9.21 -2.31
C PRO A 301 1.46 -10.17 -1.12
N GLU A 302 0.58 -9.90 -0.14
CA GLU A 302 0.40 -10.72 1.05
C GLU A 302 -0.37 -12.02 0.78
N TYR A 303 -1.13 -12.14 -0.30
CA TYR A 303 -1.63 -13.44 -0.79
C TYR A 303 -0.92 -13.98 -2.04
N GLY A 304 -0.06 -13.18 -2.66
CA GLY A 304 0.95 -13.59 -3.63
C GLY A 304 0.58 -13.40 -5.10
N ALA A 305 -0.61 -12.87 -5.40
CA ALA A 305 -0.97 -12.56 -6.78
C ALA A 305 -0.15 -11.37 -7.32
N THR A 306 -0.13 -11.23 -8.63
CA THR A 306 0.50 -10.08 -9.30
C THR A 306 -0.43 -8.86 -9.27
N ALA A 307 -1.74 -9.07 -9.52
CA ALA A 307 -2.76 -8.03 -9.51
C ALA A 307 -4.07 -8.55 -8.86
N ALA A 308 -4.86 -7.64 -8.32
CA ALA A 308 -6.09 -7.90 -7.57
C ALA A 308 -7.21 -6.97 -8.04
N TYR A 309 -7.73 -7.26 -9.24
CA TYR A 309 -8.46 -6.32 -10.08
C TYR A 309 -9.95 -6.23 -9.78
N PHE A 310 -10.43 -4.99 -9.60
CA PHE A 310 -11.85 -4.64 -9.55
C PHE A 310 -12.19 -3.76 -10.75
N PRO A 311 -12.82 -4.30 -11.81
CA PRO A 311 -13.18 -3.49 -12.98
C PRO A 311 -14.00 -2.24 -12.64
N VAL A 312 -13.79 -1.16 -13.41
CA VAL A 312 -14.47 0.12 -13.20
C VAL A 312 -15.99 -0.06 -13.38
N ASP A 313 -16.76 0.42 -12.40
CA ASP A 313 -18.23 0.42 -12.37
C ASP A 313 -18.79 1.78 -11.94
N ASP A 314 -20.11 1.90 -11.77
CA ASP A 314 -20.75 3.14 -11.32
C ASP A 314 -20.30 3.60 -9.92
N ILE A 315 -19.91 2.68 -9.02
CA ILE A 315 -19.33 3.04 -7.71
C ILE A 315 -17.97 3.72 -7.90
N SER A 316 -17.18 3.25 -8.87
CA SER A 316 -15.91 3.87 -9.25
C SER A 316 -16.12 5.29 -9.79
N ILE A 317 -17.09 5.47 -10.68
CA ILE A 317 -17.47 6.81 -11.20
C ILE A 317 -17.95 7.73 -10.06
N GLY A 318 -18.77 7.21 -9.14
CA GLY A 318 -19.22 7.96 -7.96
C GLY A 318 -18.06 8.40 -7.07
N TYR A 319 -17.06 7.55 -6.86
CA TYR A 319 -15.86 7.90 -6.11
C TYR A 319 -15.04 9.00 -6.78
N LEU A 320 -14.88 9.00 -8.10
CA LEU A 320 -14.20 10.07 -8.83
C LEU A 320 -14.89 11.43 -8.61
N ILE A 321 -16.23 11.44 -8.59
CA ILE A 321 -17.01 12.65 -8.27
C ILE A 321 -16.78 13.05 -6.81
N GLN A 322 -16.89 12.10 -5.87
CA GLN A 322 -16.73 12.33 -4.42
C GLN A 322 -15.37 12.94 -4.06
N THR A 323 -14.34 12.55 -4.79
CA THR A 323 -12.96 13.02 -4.61
C THR A 323 -12.64 14.30 -5.40
N GLY A 324 -13.67 14.91 -6.01
CA GLY A 324 -13.56 16.22 -6.64
C GLY A 324 -12.83 16.23 -7.97
N ARG A 325 -12.75 15.09 -8.68
CA ARG A 325 -12.23 15.04 -10.05
C ARG A 325 -13.07 15.94 -10.97
N ASP A 326 -12.43 16.44 -12.01
CA ASP A 326 -13.07 17.32 -12.98
C ASP A 326 -14.29 16.63 -13.64
N LYS A 327 -15.42 17.35 -13.72
CA LYS A 327 -16.69 16.77 -14.19
C LYS A 327 -16.61 16.33 -15.65
N GLU A 328 -15.95 17.10 -16.50
CA GLU A 328 -15.80 16.76 -17.92
C GLU A 328 -14.95 15.51 -18.08
N LYS A 329 -13.85 15.41 -17.32
CA LYS A 329 -13.01 14.20 -17.30
C LYS A 329 -13.79 12.97 -16.86
N VAL A 330 -14.56 13.06 -15.78
CA VAL A 330 -15.36 11.91 -15.29
C VAL A 330 -16.39 11.45 -16.33
N MET A 331 -17.08 12.38 -17.00
CA MET A 331 -18.02 12.04 -18.08
C MET A 331 -17.31 11.36 -19.25
N CYS A 332 -16.14 11.87 -19.66
CA CYS A 332 -15.34 11.26 -20.72
C CYS A 332 -14.83 9.87 -20.33
N THR A 333 -14.38 9.69 -19.08
CA THR A 333 -13.98 8.39 -18.52
C THR A 333 -15.09 7.36 -18.65
N LYS A 334 -16.30 7.68 -18.16
CA LYS A 334 -17.45 6.76 -18.27
C LYS A 334 -17.77 6.44 -19.72
N LYS A 335 -17.87 7.47 -20.57
CA LYS A 335 -18.20 7.32 -22.00
C LYS A 335 -17.18 6.45 -22.75
N TYR A 336 -15.88 6.65 -22.49
CA TYR A 336 -14.81 5.84 -23.08
C TYR A 336 -14.92 4.39 -22.66
N LEU A 337 -15.04 4.12 -21.36
CA LEU A 337 -15.11 2.76 -20.82
C LEU A 337 -16.35 2.02 -21.32
N GLU A 338 -17.49 2.70 -21.48
CA GLU A 338 -18.69 2.14 -22.11
C GLU A 338 -18.42 1.79 -23.58
N ALA A 339 -17.87 2.73 -24.36
CA ALA A 339 -17.65 2.57 -25.79
C ALA A 339 -16.64 1.46 -26.13
N VAL A 340 -15.59 1.32 -25.32
CA VAL A 340 -14.57 0.28 -25.49
C VAL A 340 -14.95 -1.05 -24.83
N GLY A 341 -16.04 -1.12 -24.05
CA GLY A 341 -16.48 -2.34 -23.37
C GLY A 341 -15.65 -2.70 -22.13
N MET A 342 -15.20 -1.71 -21.37
CA MET A 342 -14.46 -1.88 -20.10
C MET A 342 -15.17 -1.27 -18.88
N LEU A 343 -16.42 -0.78 -19.02
CA LEU A 343 -17.29 -0.45 -17.89
C LEU A 343 -18.08 -1.70 -17.44
N ARG A 344 -17.98 -2.06 -16.17
CA ARG A 344 -18.56 -3.28 -15.58
C ARG A 344 -19.86 -3.01 -14.84
N ASP A 345 -20.86 -3.88 -15.03
CA ASP A 345 -22.00 -4.02 -14.11
C ASP A 345 -21.92 -5.36 -13.34
N PHE A 346 -21.42 -5.31 -12.10
CA PHE A 346 -21.27 -6.50 -11.24
C PHE A 346 -22.59 -7.22 -10.89
N LYS A 347 -23.76 -6.60 -11.14
CA LYS A 347 -25.07 -7.25 -10.97
C LYS A 347 -25.50 -8.03 -12.20
N ASN A 348 -24.89 -7.74 -13.35
CA ASN A 348 -25.16 -8.43 -14.59
C ASN A 348 -24.17 -9.59 -14.79
N SER A 349 -24.62 -10.81 -14.50
CA SER A 349 -23.82 -12.03 -14.66
C SER A 349 -23.57 -12.39 -16.13
N SER A 350 -24.34 -11.86 -17.09
CA SER A 350 -24.05 -12.08 -18.52
C SER A 350 -22.77 -11.40 -19.00
N GLN A 351 -22.25 -10.46 -18.20
CA GLN A 351 -20.96 -9.80 -18.42
C GLN A 351 -19.82 -10.43 -17.61
N ASP A 352 -20.05 -11.54 -16.88
CA ASP A 352 -19.00 -12.24 -16.16
C ASP A 352 -17.99 -12.85 -17.17
N PRO A 353 -16.68 -12.59 -17.01
CA PRO A 353 -15.66 -13.18 -17.87
C PRO A 353 -15.46 -14.70 -17.70
N ASP A 354 -14.83 -15.32 -18.69
CA ASP A 354 -14.47 -16.74 -18.67
C ASP A 354 -13.14 -16.99 -17.95
N PHE A 355 -13.11 -16.80 -16.63
CA PHE A 355 -11.92 -16.99 -15.80
C PHE A 355 -11.26 -18.39 -15.95
N THR A 356 -10.00 -18.51 -15.52
CA THR A 356 -9.28 -19.79 -15.48
C THR A 356 -9.95 -20.76 -14.53
N GLN A 357 -10.28 -20.27 -13.34
CA GLN A 357 -11.07 -20.95 -12.32
C GLN A 357 -11.77 -19.90 -11.44
N VAL A 358 -12.84 -20.31 -10.76
CA VAL A 358 -13.60 -19.45 -9.84
C VAL A 358 -13.44 -19.93 -8.41
N VAL A 359 -13.18 -18.99 -7.51
CA VAL A 359 -13.19 -19.18 -6.05
C VAL A 359 -14.25 -18.26 -5.47
N GLU A 360 -15.01 -18.73 -4.48
CA GLU A 360 -16.13 -17.98 -3.91
C GLU A 360 -15.90 -17.60 -2.44
N LEU A 361 -16.43 -16.44 -2.03
CA LEU A 361 -16.55 -16.03 -0.64
C LEU A 361 -17.94 -15.45 -0.39
N ASP A 362 -18.68 -16.09 0.51
CA ASP A 362 -19.89 -15.50 1.09
C ASP A 362 -19.49 -14.56 2.23
N LEU A 363 -19.77 -13.27 2.05
CA LEU A 363 -19.44 -12.21 3.00
C LEU A 363 -20.17 -12.37 4.34
N HIS A 364 -21.26 -13.15 4.41
CA HIS A 364 -21.93 -13.46 5.68
C HIS A 364 -21.05 -14.31 6.63
N THR A 365 -20.12 -15.08 6.07
CA THR A 365 -19.19 -15.94 6.83
C THR A 365 -18.01 -15.18 7.43
N VAL A 366 -17.84 -13.91 7.04
CA VAL A 366 -16.78 -13.05 7.59
C VAL A 366 -17.15 -12.66 9.02
N VAL A 367 -16.19 -12.79 9.91
CA VAL A 367 -16.30 -12.42 11.32
C VAL A 367 -15.23 -11.38 11.65
N PRO A 368 -15.44 -10.50 12.65
CA PRO A 368 -14.40 -9.63 13.17
C PRO A 368 -13.15 -10.45 13.50
N CYS A 369 -11.99 -10.05 12.96
CA CYS A 369 -10.76 -10.81 13.08
C CYS A 369 -9.52 -9.91 13.15
N CYS A 370 -8.44 -10.52 13.60
CA CYS A 370 -7.09 -9.99 13.47
C CYS A 370 -6.25 -10.99 12.67
N SER A 371 -5.02 -10.64 12.31
CA SER A 371 -4.05 -11.61 11.77
C SER A 371 -2.70 -11.51 12.46
N GLY A 372 -2.16 -12.65 12.89
CA GLY A 372 -0.90 -12.71 13.62
C GLY A 372 -0.70 -14.00 14.42
N PRO A 373 0.37 -14.06 15.25
CA PRO A 373 1.20 -12.93 15.67
C PRO A 373 2.36 -12.55 14.73
N LYS A 374 2.61 -13.33 13.67
CA LYS A 374 3.84 -13.20 12.85
C LYS A 374 3.66 -13.21 11.33
N ARG A 375 2.45 -13.47 10.81
CA ARG A 375 2.18 -13.44 9.37
C ARG A 375 0.81 -12.85 9.03
N PRO A 376 0.65 -12.23 7.85
CA PRO A 376 -0.61 -11.62 7.43
C PRO A 376 -1.76 -12.61 7.19
N GLN A 377 -1.44 -13.84 6.78
CA GLN A 377 -2.41 -14.89 6.52
C GLN A 377 -2.84 -15.68 7.77
N ASP A 378 -2.22 -15.42 8.93
CA ASP A 378 -2.54 -16.10 10.19
C ASP A 378 -3.78 -15.47 10.85
N LYS A 379 -4.93 -15.57 10.17
CA LYS A 379 -6.22 -15.02 10.64
C LYS A 379 -6.66 -15.67 11.96
N VAL A 380 -7.01 -14.84 12.93
CA VAL A 380 -7.57 -15.22 14.23
C VAL A 380 -8.86 -14.44 14.44
N ALA A 381 -9.99 -15.12 14.69
CA ALA A 381 -11.24 -14.43 15.01
C ALA A 381 -11.06 -13.65 16.32
N VAL A 382 -11.68 -12.47 16.44
CA VAL A 382 -11.58 -11.64 17.66
C VAL A 382 -12.05 -12.43 18.90
N SER A 383 -13.06 -13.28 18.75
CA SER A 383 -13.55 -14.20 19.79
C SER A 383 -12.51 -15.22 20.26
N ASP A 384 -11.53 -15.57 19.41
CA ASP A 384 -10.50 -16.58 19.70
C ASP A 384 -9.14 -15.97 20.06
N MET A 385 -8.98 -14.64 19.98
CA MET A 385 -7.70 -13.95 20.14
C MET A 385 -6.99 -14.28 21.46
N LYS A 386 -7.71 -14.26 22.59
CA LYS A 386 -7.17 -14.64 23.90
C LYS A 386 -6.64 -16.07 23.90
N LYS A 387 -7.46 -17.02 23.43
CA LYS A 387 -7.15 -18.45 23.42
C LYS A 387 -5.98 -18.77 22.47
N ASP A 388 -5.98 -18.19 21.29
CA ASP A 388 -4.93 -18.36 20.29
C ASP A 388 -3.59 -17.82 20.82
N PHE A 389 -3.57 -16.62 21.42
CA PHE A 389 -2.36 -16.06 22.00
C PHE A 389 -1.82 -16.91 23.15
N GLU A 390 -2.68 -17.37 24.07
CA GLU A 390 -2.27 -18.25 25.18
C GLU A 390 -1.73 -19.59 24.68
N THR A 391 -2.32 -20.14 23.62
CA THR A 391 -1.78 -21.33 22.95
C THR A 391 -0.40 -21.06 22.33
N CYS A 392 -0.23 -19.90 21.68
CA CYS A 392 1.04 -19.48 21.10
C CYS A 392 2.15 -19.32 22.15
N LEU A 393 1.84 -18.97 23.40
CA LEU A 393 2.87 -18.83 24.46
C LEU A 393 3.66 -20.12 24.65
N GLY A 394 2.99 -21.27 24.79
CA GLY A 394 3.64 -22.56 25.05
C GLY A 394 4.10 -23.32 23.80
N ALA A 395 3.57 -23.00 22.62
CA ALA A 395 3.90 -23.70 21.39
C ALA A 395 5.37 -23.50 20.97
N LYS A 396 5.95 -24.51 20.29
CA LYS A 396 7.33 -24.49 19.77
C LYS A 396 7.58 -23.23 18.94
N GLN A 397 8.79 -22.66 19.05
CA GLN A 397 9.15 -21.44 18.34
C GLN A 397 8.85 -21.57 16.84
N GLY A 398 8.07 -20.64 16.33
CA GLY A 398 7.63 -20.60 14.93
C GLY A 398 6.65 -19.45 14.71
N PHE A 399 5.86 -19.51 13.63
CA PHE A 399 4.86 -18.49 13.31
C PHE A 399 3.73 -18.38 14.36
N LYS A 400 3.35 -19.52 14.96
CA LYS A 400 2.29 -19.64 15.97
C LYS A 400 2.82 -20.15 17.32
N GLY A 401 4.07 -19.80 17.67
CA GLY A 401 4.69 -20.25 18.91
C GLY A 401 5.85 -19.39 19.38
N PHE A 402 5.89 -19.14 20.69
CA PHE A 402 6.90 -18.33 21.38
C PHE A 402 7.83 -19.13 22.29
N GLN A 403 7.51 -20.41 22.54
CA GLN A 403 8.30 -21.33 23.37
C GLN A 403 8.57 -20.80 24.79
N ILE A 404 7.57 -20.20 25.41
CA ILE A 404 7.59 -19.77 26.81
C ILE A 404 7.18 -20.95 27.70
N ALA A 405 7.98 -21.24 28.73
CA ALA A 405 7.68 -22.28 29.69
C ALA A 405 6.31 -22.03 30.37
N PRO A 406 5.46 -23.06 30.57
CA PRO A 406 4.12 -22.89 31.16
C PRO A 406 4.10 -22.14 32.50
N SER A 407 5.11 -22.35 33.35
CA SER A 407 5.27 -21.65 34.62
C SER A 407 5.41 -20.13 34.50
N ARG A 408 5.78 -19.63 33.31
CA ARG A 408 5.99 -18.20 33.02
C ARG A 408 4.84 -17.55 32.27
N HIS A 409 3.79 -18.27 31.87
CA HIS A 409 2.67 -17.70 31.08
C HIS A 409 1.94 -16.57 31.79
N ASN A 410 1.98 -16.54 33.12
CA ASN A 410 1.39 -15.50 33.96
C ASN A 410 2.44 -14.56 34.58
N SER A 411 3.63 -14.44 33.97
CA SER A 411 4.65 -13.48 34.41
C SER A 411 4.12 -12.06 34.34
N ILE A 412 4.34 -11.29 35.41
CA ILE A 412 3.99 -9.88 35.54
C ILE A 412 5.25 -9.12 35.98
N VAL A 413 5.53 -8.01 35.32
CA VAL A 413 6.61 -7.09 35.69
C VAL A 413 6.02 -5.73 36.01
N LYS A 414 6.33 -5.22 37.21
CA LYS A 414 5.98 -3.87 37.64
C LYS A 414 7.02 -2.88 37.13
N PHE A 415 6.56 -1.71 36.70
CA PHE A 415 7.43 -0.63 36.26
C PHE A 415 6.78 0.72 36.56
N ASN A 416 7.61 1.75 36.71
CA ASN A 416 7.14 3.11 36.89
C ASN A 416 7.13 3.85 35.55
N PHE A 417 6.05 4.57 35.27
CA PHE A 417 5.95 5.46 34.13
C PHE A 417 5.34 6.79 34.59
N GLU A 418 6.11 7.86 34.47
CA GLU A 418 5.71 9.22 34.84
C GLU A 418 5.16 9.33 36.28
N GLY A 419 5.76 8.59 37.23
CA GLY A 419 5.38 8.62 38.65
C GLY A 419 4.21 7.70 39.02
N CYS A 420 3.67 6.94 38.07
CA CYS A 420 2.60 5.96 38.29
C CYS A 420 3.12 4.54 38.08
N ASP A 421 2.72 3.61 38.95
CA ASP A 421 3.08 2.20 38.83
C ASP A 421 2.12 1.46 37.90
N PHE A 422 2.69 0.69 36.98
CA PHE A 422 1.96 -0.13 36.02
C PHE A 422 2.52 -1.56 36.00
N GLU A 423 1.76 -2.46 35.38
CA GLU A 423 2.11 -3.87 35.22
C GLU A 423 2.09 -4.25 33.74
N LEU A 424 3.15 -4.90 33.26
CA LEU A 424 3.20 -5.60 31.97
C LEU A 424 3.18 -7.11 32.19
N ALA A 425 2.52 -7.81 31.28
CA ALA A 425 2.48 -9.25 31.21
C ALA A 425 2.62 -9.72 29.75
N HIS A 426 2.72 -11.03 29.55
CA HIS A 426 2.55 -11.60 28.21
C HIS A 426 1.19 -11.18 27.63
N GLY A 427 1.20 -10.62 26.42
CA GLY A 427 -0.02 -10.16 25.74
C GLY A 427 -0.34 -8.68 25.95
N SER A 428 0.40 -7.97 26.80
CA SER A 428 0.23 -6.52 26.98
C SER A 428 0.49 -5.77 25.68
N VAL A 429 -0.43 -4.88 25.34
CA VAL A 429 -0.32 -3.98 24.18
C VAL A 429 0.61 -2.83 24.55
N VAL A 430 1.69 -2.66 23.79
CA VAL A 430 2.66 -1.57 23.98
C VAL A 430 2.72 -0.64 22.77
N ILE A 431 2.26 -1.10 21.60
CA ILE A 431 2.05 -0.29 20.39
C ILE A 431 0.61 -0.48 19.93
N ALA A 432 -0.10 0.61 19.69
CA ALA A 432 -1.43 0.62 19.07
C ALA A 432 -1.48 1.71 18.00
N ALA A 433 -1.29 1.32 16.73
CA ALA A 433 -1.08 2.27 15.64
C ALA A 433 -2.18 2.20 14.58
N ILE A 434 -2.92 3.29 14.41
CA ILE A 434 -3.74 3.50 13.21
C ILE A 434 -2.82 4.06 12.15
N THR A 435 -2.41 3.21 11.21
CA THR A 435 -1.37 3.44 10.21
C THR A 435 -1.74 2.76 8.88
N SER A 436 -0.86 2.86 7.89
CA SER A 436 -0.97 2.27 6.55
C SER A 436 -2.04 2.85 5.65
N CYS A 437 -1.67 3.08 4.39
CA CYS A 437 -2.59 3.36 3.30
C CYS A 437 -3.70 2.30 3.18
N THR A 438 -3.46 1.04 3.56
CA THR A 438 -4.43 -0.07 3.52
C THR A 438 -5.77 0.31 4.15
N ASN A 439 -5.74 0.98 5.30
CA ASN A 439 -6.95 1.30 6.06
C ASN A 439 -7.19 2.81 6.21
N THR A 440 -6.15 3.66 6.14
CA THR A 440 -6.34 5.12 6.29
C THR A 440 -7.02 5.76 5.09
N SER A 441 -6.99 5.11 3.92
CA SER A 441 -7.75 5.55 2.74
C SER A 441 -9.24 5.21 2.83
N ASN A 442 -9.68 4.53 3.89
CA ASN A 442 -11.04 4.04 4.04
C ASN A 442 -11.79 4.82 5.12
N PRO A 443 -12.64 5.79 4.74
CA PRO A 443 -13.37 6.60 5.70
C PRO A 443 -14.29 5.78 6.61
N SER A 444 -14.83 4.64 6.15
CA SER A 444 -15.70 3.81 6.99
C SER A 444 -14.99 3.33 8.25
N VAL A 445 -13.74 2.82 8.14
CA VAL A 445 -12.99 2.36 9.32
C VAL A 445 -12.34 3.50 10.11
N MET A 446 -11.98 4.61 9.45
CA MET A 446 -11.42 5.78 10.11
C MET A 446 -12.46 6.54 10.94
N LEU A 447 -13.65 6.80 10.37
CA LEU A 447 -14.79 7.35 11.11
C LEU A 447 -15.33 6.35 12.12
N GLY A 448 -15.34 5.04 11.81
CA GLY A 448 -15.64 4.00 12.78
C GLY A 448 -14.71 4.05 14.01
N ALA A 449 -13.42 4.27 13.80
CA ALA A 449 -12.46 4.44 14.89
C ALA A 449 -12.75 5.71 15.70
N GLY A 450 -13.03 6.83 15.03
CA GLY A 450 -13.41 8.08 15.69
C GLY A 450 -14.71 7.98 16.50
N LEU A 451 -15.73 7.32 15.97
CA LEU A 451 -17.01 7.10 16.65
C LEU A 451 -16.86 6.16 17.85
N LEU A 452 -16.06 5.11 17.73
CA LEU A 452 -15.71 4.24 18.85
C LEU A 452 -14.97 5.03 19.94
N ALA A 453 -14.01 5.88 19.56
CA ALA A 453 -13.30 6.75 20.50
C ALA A 453 -14.25 7.70 21.23
N LYS A 454 -15.19 8.33 20.50
CA LYS A 454 -16.23 9.18 21.08
C LYS A 454 -17.07 8.42 22.10
N LYS A 455 -17.64 7.27 21.72
CA LYS A 455 -18.46 6.44 22.63
C LYS A 455 -17.65 5.95 23.84
N ALA A 456 -16.37 5.60 23.67
CA ALA A 456 -15.48 5.17 24.74
C ALA A 456 -15.21 6.28 25.75
N VAL A 457 -14.85 7.48 25.28
CA VAL A 457 -14.58 8.64 26.15
C VAL A 457 -15.85 9.09 26.87
N GLU A 458 -17.00 9.14 26.19
CA GLU A 458 -18.30 9.45 26.82
C GLU A 458 -18.71 8.38 27.85
N ALA A 459 -18.23 7.14 27.68
CA ALA A 459 -18.37 6.06 28.66
C ALA A 459 -17.29 6.09 29.76
N GLY A 460 -16.38 7.07 29.78
CA GLY A 460 -15.35 7.24 30.81
C GLY A 460 -14.15 6.30 30.68
N LEU A 461 -13.94 5.69 29.51
CA LEU A 461 -12.78 4.83 29.24
C LEU A 461 -11.57 5.67 28.82
N THR A 462 -10.38 5.17 29.16
CA THR A 462 -9.08 5.79 28.81
C THR A 462 -8.09 4.73 28.34
N VAL A 463 -7.01 5.16 27.69
CA VAL A 463 -5.87 4.32 27.31
C VAL A 463 -4.74 4.53 28.31
N LYS A 464 -4.12 3.42 28.77
CA LYS A 464 -2.97 3.48 29.69
C LYS A 464 -1.83 4.31 29.09
N PRO A 465 -1.19 5.20 29.88
CA PRO A 465 -0.38 6.27 29.29
C PRO A 465 0.96 5.84 28.70
N TYR A 466 1.48 4.69 29.10
CA TYR A 466 2.72 4.11 28.57
C TYR A 466 2.54 3.48 27.19
N ILE A 467 1.29 3.25 26.73
CA ILE A 467 1.02 2.62 25.43
C ILE A 467 1.35 3.64 24.33
N LYS A 468 2.19 3.22 23.38
CA LYS A 468 2.54 4.04 22.22
C LYS A 468 1.39 4.01 21.21
N THR A 469 0.45 4.94 21.39
CA THR A 469 -0.65 5.19 20.45
C THR A 469 -0.24 6.18 19.37
N SER A 470 -0.69 5.97 18.13
CA SER A 470 -0.38 6.87 17.01
C SER A 470 -1.44 6.82 15.92
N LEU A 471 -1.74 7.99 15.33
CA LEU A 471 -2.51 8.11 14.09
C LEU A 471 -1.62 8.66 12.97
N SER A 472 -1.43 7.87 11.92
CA SER A 472 -0.55 8.19 10.78
C SER A 472 -1.36 8.14 9.47
N PRO A 473 -2.13 9.19 9.13
CA PRO A 473 -3.00 9.16 7.97
C PRO A 473 -2.22 9.18 6.64
N GLY A 474 -2.74 8.51 5.62
CA GLY A 474 -2.15 8.56 4.28
C GLY A 474 -2.54 9.78 3.43
N SER A 475 -3.36 10.71 3.94
CA SER A 475 -3.53 12.04 3.36
C SER A 475 -4.11 13.02 4.39
N GLY A 476 -4.01 14.32 4.11
CA GLY A 476 -4.63 15.38 4.92
C GLY A 476 -6.16 15.32 4.94
N VAL A 477 -6.81 14.67 3.96
CA VAL A 477 -8.28 14.54 3.89
C VAL A 477 -8.81 13.78 5.10
N VAL A 478 -8.07 12.77 5.58
CA VAL A 478 -8.42 11.99 6.77
C VAL A 478 -8.55 12.88 7.99
N THR A 479 -7.53 13.69 8.27
CA THR A 479 -7.56 14.62 9.39
C THR A 479 -8.67 15.65 9.23
N TYR A 480 -8.94 16.08 8.00
CA TYR A 480 -10.04 17.01 7.70
C TYR A 480 -11.38 16.43 8.17
N TYR A 481 -11.82 15.30 7.63
CA TYR A 481 -13.15 14.78 7.97
C TYR A 481 -13.23 14.32 9.45
N LEU A 482 -12.12 13.87 10.06
CA LEU A 482 -12.11 13.53 11.50
C LEU A 482 -12.33 14.76 12.38
N ARG A 483 -11.81 15.92 11.97
CA ARG A 483 -12.05 17.20 12.66
C ARG A 483 -13.47 17.69 12.45
N GLU A 484 -13.94 17.73 11.20
CA GLU A 484 -15.28 18.25 10.88
C GLU A 484 -16.41 17.42 11.45
N SER A 485 -16.25 16.09 11.51
CA SER A 485 -17.22 15.20 12.18
C SER A 485 -17.17 15.29 13.72
N GLY A 486 -16.21 16.04 14.27
CA GLY A 486 -16.05 16.26 15.71
C GLY A 486 -15.42 15.08 16.46
N VAL A 487 -14.92 14.06 15.77
CA VAL A 487 -14.37 12.85 16.42
C VAL A 487 -12.87 12.94 16.74
N MET A 488 -12.13 13.84 16.09
CA MET A 488 -10.68 13.98 16.28
C MET A 488 -10.29 14.30 17.74
N SER A 489 -11.06 15.13 18.43
CA SER A 489 -10.79 15.48 19.84
C SER A 489 -10.86 14.27 20.78
N TYR A 490 -11.76 13.31 20.49
CA TYR A 490 -11.89 12.07 21.25
C TYR A 490 -10.77 11.09 20.92
N LEU A 491 -10.34 11.03 19.66
CA LEU A 491 -9.14 10.28 19.26
C LEU A 491 -7.90 10.80 20.01
N SER A 492 -7.69 12.12 20.04
CA SER A 492 -6.61 12.77 20.80
C SER A 492 -6.66 12.45 22.29
N GLN A 493 -7.84 12.44 22.92
CA GLN A 493 -7.98 12.07 24.35
C GLN A 493 -7.56 10.62 24.64
N LEU A 494 -7.78 9.70 23.69
CA LEU A 494 -7.26 8.32 23.78
C LEU A 494 -5.80 8.20 23.32
N GLY A 495 -5.18 9.30 22.90
CA GLY A 495 -3.78 9.40 22.51
C GLY A 495 -3.49 9.21 21.03
N PHE A 496 -4.53 9.13 20.20
CA PHE A 496 -4.41 9.01 18.74
C PHE A 496 -4.35 10.39 18.06
N ASP A 497 -3.45 11.25 18.54
CA ASP A 497 -3.07 12.46 17.82
C ASP A 497 -2.41 12.10 16.48
N VAL A 498 -2.56 12.98 15.49
CA VAL A 498 -1.85 12.86 14.22
C VAL A 498 -0.35 13.03 14.49
N VAL A 499 0.44 12.02 14.14
CA VAL A 499 1.90 12.02 14.34
C VAL A 499 2.69 12.22 13.05
N GLY A 500 2.06 12.11 11.88
CA GLY A 500 2.73 12.20 10.58
C GLY A 500 1.82 11.77 9.44
N TYR A 501 2.12 12.25 8.23
CA TYR A 501 1.48 11.82 6.98
C TYR A 501 2.49 11.01 6.14
N GLY A 502 2.63 9.73 6.48
CA GLY A 502 3.59 8.81 5.87
C GLY A 502 3.46 7.38 6.41
N CYS A 503 4.26 6.45 5.90
CA CYS A 503 4.16 5.02 6.21
C CYS A 503 4.34 4.70 7.69
N MET A 504 5.30 5.35 8.36
CA MET A 504 5.51 5.28 9.82
C MET A 504 5.50 3.83 10.35
N THR A 505 4.68 3.50 11.35
CA THR A 505 4.63 2.16 11.97
C THR A 505 4.37 1.03 10.96
N CYS A 506 3.69 1.27 9.84
CA CYS A 506 3.43 0.25 8.82
C CYS A 506 4.72 -0.34 8.22
N ILE A 507 5.75 0.50 8.03
CA ILE A 507 7.04 0.09 7.45
C ILE A 507 8.08 -0.24 8.54
N GLY A 508 7.73 -0.13 9.82
CA GLY A 508 8.65 -0.31 10.94
C GLY A 508 9.30 0.98 11.43
N ASN A 509 8.94 2.14 10.87
CA ASN A 509 9.33 3.47 11.38
C ASN A 509 8.52 3.85 12.63
N SER A 510 8.41 2.92 13.56
CA SER A 510 7.58 2.98 14.76
C SER A 510 8.23 3.79 15.90
N GLY A 511 9.49 4.21 15.75
CA GLY A 511 10.26 4.98 16.73
C GLY A 511 10.45 4.27 18.08
N PRO A 512 11.01 4.94 19.10
CA PRO A 512 11.34 4.30 20.37
C PRO A 512 10.09 4.04 21.24
N LEU A 513 10.06 2.92 21.96
CA LEU A 513 9.17 2.74 23.12
C LEU A 513 9.76 3.46 24.36
N PRO A 514 8.94 3.80 25.36
CA PRO A 514 9.45 4.31 26.63
C PRO A 514 10.48 3.36 27.25
N GLU A 515 11.56 3.92 27.80
CA GLU A 515 12.67 3.13 28.35
C GLU A 515 12.20 2.15 29.43
N SER A 516 11.38 2.61 30.38
CA SER A 516 10.83 1.76 31.44
C SER A 516 9.94 0.61 30.92
N VAL A 517 9.28 0.79 29.77
CA VAL A 517 8.53 -0.28 29.09
C VAL A 517 9.49 -1.29 28.48
N VAL A 518 10.55 -0.83 27.80
CA VAL A 518 11.56 -1.71 27.20
C VAL A 518 12.29 -2.53 28.26
N GLU A 519 12.66 -1.90 29.38
CA GLU A 519 13.26 -2.57 30.53
C GLU A 519 12.34 -3.66 31.08
N ALA A 520 11.07 -3.36 31.32
CA ALA A 520 10.10 -4.32 31.83
C ALA A 520 9.89 -5.51 30.87
N ILE A 521 9.84 -5.26 29.55
CA ILE A 521 9.75 -6.31 28.53
C ILE A 521 10.98 -7.22 28.58
N THR A 522 12.17 -6.62 28.64
CA THR A 522 13.44 -7.36 28.57
C THR A 522 13.71 -8.14 29.85
N GLN A 523 13.55 -7.51 31.02
CA GLN A 523 13.74 -8.14 32.32
C GLN A 523 12.74 -9.28 32.56
N GLY A 524 11.50 -9.10 32.12
CA GLY A 524 10.46 -10.13 32.21
C GLY A 524 10.49 -11.16 31.12
N ASP A 525 11.35 -11.01 30.09
CA ASP A 525 11.30 -11.75 28.82
C ASP A 525 9.84 -11.94 28.34
N LEU A 526 9.13 -10.81 28.30
CA LEU A 526 7.71 -10.78 27.98
C LEU A 526 7.48 -10.84 26.48
N VAL A 527 6.34 -11.43 26.10
CA VAL A 527 5.82 -11.37 24.74
C VAL A 527 4.91 -10.15 24.67
N ALA A 528 5.52 -8.98 24.47
CA ALA A 528 4.81 -7.72 24.28
C ALA A 528 4.22 -7.61 22.87
N VAL A 529 3.12 -6.88 22.76
CA VAL A 529 2.26 -6.89 21.57
C VAL A 529 2.18 -5.51 20.91
N GLY A 530 2.35 -5.51 19.59
CA GLY A 530 1.90 -4.41 18.73
C GLY A 530 0.58 -4.76 18.03
N VAL A 531 -0.36 -3.83 18.01
CA VAL A 531 -1.59 -3.94 17.21
C VAL A 531 -1.62 -2.77 16.24
N LEU A 532 -1.78 -3.05 14.94
CA LEU A 532 -1.70 -2.03 13.90
C LEU A 532 -2.68 -2.28 12.76
N SER A 533 -3.15 -1.22 12.13
CA SER A 533 -3.99 -1.30 10.91
C SER A 533 -3.17 -1.43 9.62
N GLY A 534 -2.03 -2.12 9.70
CA GLY A 534 -1.13 -2.37 8.56
C GLY A 534 -1.52 -3.61 7.75
N ASN A 535 -0.60 -4.04 6.90
CA ASN A 535 -0.70 -5.25 6.06
C ASN A 535 0.41 -6.27 6.33
N ARG A 536 1.51 -5.89 7.01
CA ARG A 536 2.62 -6.78 7.39
C ARG A 536 2.88 -6.78 8.89
N ASN A 537 3.14 -7.96 9.43
CA ASN A 537 3.38 -8.20 10.86
C ASN A 537 4.47 -9.26 11.08
N PHE A 538 5.41 -9.39 10.15
CA PHE A 538 6.57 -10.27 10.31
C PHE A 538 7.38 -9.90 11.56
N GLU A 539 7.94 -10.92 12.21
CA GLU A 539 8.73 -10.76 13.44
C GLU A 539 9.88 -9.76 13.20
N GLY A 540 10.03 -8.78 14.10
CA GLY A 540 11.04 -7.73 14.01
C GLY A 540 10.73 -6.58 13.05
N ARG A 541 9.71 -6.68 12.17
CA ARG A 541 9.37 -5.62 11.20
C ARG A 541 8.71 -4.40 11.84
N VAL A 542 7.78 -4.60 12.78
CA VAL A 542 7.00 -3.51 13.38
C VAL A 542 7.81 -2.72 14.39
N HIS A 543 8.40 -3.41 15.38
CA HIS A 543 9.28 -2.83 16.39
C HIS A 543 10.16 -3.94 17.00
N PRO A 544 11.43 -3.67 17.35
CA PRO A 544 12.34 -4.68 17.90
C PRO A 544 11.87 -5.33 19.21
N ASN A 545 11.09 -4.60 20.02
CA ASN A 545 10.60 -5.09 21.32
C ASN A 545 9.18 -5.68 21.28
N THR A 546 8.57 -5.86 20.09
CA THR A 546 7.26 -6.54 19.94
C THR A 546 7.42 -7.89 19.24
N ARG A 547 7.44 -8.95 20.04
CA ARG A 547 7.54 -10.34 19.54
C ARG A 547 6.25 -10.81 18.86
N ALA A 548 5.12 -10.18 19.19
CA ALA A 548 3.82 -10.46 18.61
C ALA A 548 3.23 -9.19 17.98
N ASN A 549 2.77 -9.28 16.74
CA ASN A 549 2.16 -8.17 16.04
C ASN A 549 0.87 -8.62 15.34
N TYR A 550 -0.23 -7.88 15.58
CA TYR A 550 -1.54 -8.21 15.03
C TYR A 550 -2.06 -7.13 14.11
N LEU A 551 -2.41 -7.53 12.88
CA LEU A 551 -3.14 -6.70 11.93
C LEU A 551 -4.60 -6.66 12.35
N ALA A 552 -5.18 -5.46 12.49
CA ALA A 552 -6.57 -5.29 12.92
C ALA A 552 -7.17 -4.00 12.33
N SER A 553 -8.49 -3.92 12.27
CA SER A 553 -9.16 -2.69 11.82
C SER A 553 -8.86 -1.51 12.76
N PRO A 554 -8.84 -0.26 12.27
CA PRO A 554 -8.65 0.92 13.13
C PRO A 554 -9.52 0.97 14.41
N PRO A 555 -10.82 0.60 14.39
CA PRO A 555 -11.61 0.49 15.62
C PRO A 555 -11.10 -0.59 16.60
N LEU A 556 -10.63 -1.74 16.10
CA LEU A 556 -10.02 -2.78 16.94
C LEU A 556 -8.68 -2.33 17.52
N VAL A 557 -7.88 -1.55 16.79
CA VAL A 557 -6.65 -0.95 17.34
C VAL A 557 -6.97 -0.13 18.59
N ILE A 558 -8.02 0.70 18.55
CA ILE A 558 -8.48 1.47 19.71
C ILE A 558 -9.01 0.55 20.81
N ALA A 559 -9.82 -0.46 20.48
CA ALA A 559 -10.34 -1.40 21.47
C ALA A 559 -9.23 -2.11 22.26
N TYR A 560 -8.19 -2.58 21.57
CA TYR A 560 -7.02 -3.20 22.21
C TYR A 560 -6.15 -2.20 22.96
N ALA A 561 -6.07 -0.94 22.52
CA ALA A 561 -5.40 0.11 23.27
C ALA A 561 -6.10 0.39 24.62
N ILE A 562 -7.44 0.46 24.62
CA ILE A 562 -8.25 0.65 25.84
C ILE A 562 -8.09 -0.56 26.77
N ALA A 563 -8.22 -1.78 26.23
CA ALA A 563 -8.05 -3.00 27.01
C ALA A 563 -6.60 -3.15 27.55
N GLY A 564 -5.61 -2.66 26.81
CA GLY A 564 -4.19 -2.76 27.14
C GLY A 564 -3.61 -4.17 27.02
N THR A 565 -4.36 -5.13 26.48
CA THR A 565 -3.95 -6.53 26.29
C THR A 565 -4.74 -7.18 25.16
N VAL A 566 -4.12 -8.13 24.45
CA VAL A 566 -4.84 -9.02 23.52
C VAL A 566 -5.43 -10.26 24.20
N ARG A 567 -5.11 -10.49 25.48
CA ARG A 567 -5.64 -11.60 26.29
C ARG A 567 -7.00 -11.27 26.91
N ILE A 568 -7.91 -10.73 26.10
CA ILE A 568 -9.25 -10.31 26.50
C ILE A 568 -10.30 -11.01 25.64
N ASP A 569 -11.34 -11.52 26.28
CA ASP A 569 -12.58 -11.93 25.62
C ASP A 569 -13.58 -10.77 25.70
N PHE A 570 -13.75 -10.01 24.62
CA PHE A 570 -14.61 -8.82 24.60
C PHE A 570 -16.10 -9.10 24.83
N GLU A 571 -16.55 -10.36 24.71
CA GLU A 571 -17.95 -10.72 25.01
C GLU A 571 -18.17 -10.93 26.51
N ARG A 572 -17.15 -11.43 27.21
CA ARG A 572 -17.24 -11.84 28.62
C ARG A 572 -16.59 -10.85 29.60
N GLU A 573 -15.59 -10.11 29.14
CA GLU A 573 -14.79 -9.20 29.94
C GLU A 573 -15.06 -7.75 29.52
N PRO A 574 -15.36 -6.83 30.46
CA PRO A 574 -15.54 -5.43 30.14
C PRO A 574 -14.21 -4.75 29.82
N LEU A 575 -14.25 -3.71 28.97
CA LEU A 575 -13.11 -2.83 28.71
C LEU A 575 -12.73 -1.99 29.93
N GLY A 576 -13.73 -1.67 30.75
CA GLY A 576 -13.55 -0.91 31.98
C GLY A 576 -14.87 -0.72 32.72
N ILE A 577 -14.79 0.00 33.83
CA ILE A 577 -15.95 0.39 34.64
C ILE A 577 -16.03 1.91 34.59
N ASN A 578 -17.20 2.45 34.22
CA ASN A 578 -17.39 3.89 34.14
C ASN A 578 -17.55 4.52 35.54
N ALA A 579 -17.63 5.85 35.61
CA ALA A 579 -17.80 6.59 36.87
C ALA A 579 -19.09 6.21 37.64
N SER A 580 -20.12 5.69 36.98
CA SER A 580 -21.36 5.23 37.62
C SER A 580 -21.31 3.77 38.06
N GLY A 581 -20.15 3.10 38.00
CA GLY A 581 -19.97 1.69 38.36
C GLY A 581 -20.48 0.69 37.31
N LYS A 582 -20.92 1.15 36.13
CA LYS A 582 -21.39 0.29 35.03
C LYS A 582 -20.20 -0.30 34.28
N LYS A 583 -20.21 -1.62 34.11
CA LYS A 583 -19.29 -2.35 33.22
C LYS A 583 -19.57 -1.96 31.76
N VAL A 584 -18.53 -1.50 31.05
CA VAL A 584 -18.63 -1.12 29.64
C VAL A 584 -17.95 -2.20 28.79
N PHE A 585 -18.72 -2.84 27.91
CA PHE A 585 -18.25 -3.86 26.99
C PHE A 585 -17.96 -3.27 25.61
N LEU A 586 -17.18 -3.97 24.78
CA LEU A 586 -16.90 -3.50 23.41
C LEU A 586 -18.18 -3.26 22.61
N LYS A 587 -19.17 -4.15 22.72
CA LYS A 587 -20.47 -4.02 22.06
C LYS A 587 -21.23 -2.74 22.44
N ASP A 588 -20.99 -2.18 23.62
CA ASP A 588 -21.68 -0.97 24.09
C ASP A 588 -21.16 0.29 23.39
N ILE A 589 -19.92 0.25 22.89
CA ILE A 589 -19.23 1.39 22.27
C ILE A 589 -18.92 1.17 20.79
N TRP A 590 -19.21 -0.02 20.24
CA TRP A 590 -18.95 -0.31 18.83
C TRP A 590 -19.97 0.41 17.93
N PRO A 591 -19.51 1.26 16.99
CA PRO A 591 -20.43 1.95 16.09
C PRO A 591 -21.03 0.99 15.06
N THR A 592 -22.32 1.13 14.79
CA THR A 592 -22.99 0.34 13.75
C THR A 592 -22.61 0.85 12.36
N ARG A 593 -22.70 -0.02 11.33
CA ARG A 593 -22.47 0.38 9.94
C ARG A 593 -23.35 1.57 9.51
N ASN A 594 -24.60 1.64 9.98
CA ASN A 594 -25.50 2.73 9.64
C ASN A 594 -25.05 4.08 10.26
N GLU A 595 -24.56 4.06 11.50
CA GLU A 595 -23.98 5.26 12.14
C GLU A 595 -22.76 5.75 11.35
N ILE A 596 -21.87 4.83 10.94
CA ILE A 596 -20.68 5.14 10.15
C ILE A 596 -21.06 5.75 8.80
N GLN A 597 -21.96 5.11 8.05
CA GLN A 597 -22.40 5.56 6.73
C GLN A 597 -23.13 6.90 6.77
N ALA A 598 -23.82 7.23 7.86
CA ALA A 598 -24.44 8.55 8.03
C ALA A 598 -23.37 9.64 8.12
N VAL A 599 -22.35 9.43 8.95
CA VAL A 599 -21.24 10.38 9.12
C VAL A 599 -20.41 10.47 7.84
N GLU A 600 -20.10 9.34 7.20
CA GLU A 600 -19.33 9.32 5.95
C GLU A 600 -19.99 10.12 4.83
N ARG A 601 -21.30 9.91 4.60
CA ARG A 601 -22.05 10.66 3.58
C ARG A 601 -22.11 12.16 3.85
N GLN A 602 -22.12 12.56 5.12
CA GLN A 602 -22.19 13.96 5.51
C GLN A 602 -20.84 14.67 5.42
N PHE A 603 -19.76 14.02 5.84
CA PHE A 603 -18.47 14.66 6.06
C PHE A 603 -17.41 14.33 5.01
N VAL A 604 -17.57 13.31 4.16
CA VAL A 604 -16.59 12.99 3.11
C VAL A 604 -17.07 13.56 1.77
N ILE A 605 -16.78 14.84 1.56
CA ILE A 605 -17.30 15.62 0.43
C ILE A 605 -16.19 16.12 -0.53
N PRO A 606 -16.51 16.38 -1.81
CA PRO A 606 -15.54 16.82 -2.82
C PRO A 606 -14.74 18.08 -2.47
N GLY A 607 -15.33 18.99 -1.70
CA GLY A 607 -14.66 20.23 -1.27
C GLY A 607 -13.37 19.96 -0.49
N MET A 608 -13.36 18.94 0.37
CA MET A 608 -12.20 18.60 1.20
C MET A 608 -11.03 18.12 0.37
N PHE A 609 -11.28 17.25 -0.62
CA PHE A 609 -10.25 16.77 -1.53
C PHE A 609 -9.66 17.93 -2.33
N LYS A 610 -10.50 18.82 -2.86
CA LYS A 610 -10.03 20.01 -3.59
C LYS A 610 -9.13 20.88 -2.72
N GLU A 611 -9.52 21.16 -1.47
CA GLU A 611 -8.74 22.01 -0.58
C GLU A 611 -7.37 21.39 -0.22
N VAL A 612 -7.35 20.10 0.13
CA VAL A 612 -6.11 19.39 0.49
C VAL A 612 -5.18 19.29 -0.73
N TYR A 613 -5.70 18.86 -1.87
CA TYR A 613 -4.88 18.57 -3.05
C TYR A 613 -4.51 19.80 -3.90
N GLN A 614 -5.23 20.93 -3.78
CA GLN A 614 -4.87 22.16 -4.50
C GLN A 614 -3.47 22.68 -4.11
N LYS A 615 -3.02 22.41 -2.89
CA LYS A 615 -1.75 22.92 -2.36
C LYS A 615 -0.68 21.83 -2.20
N ILE A 616 -0.96 20.58 -2.58
CA ILE A 616 -0.12 19.43 -2.21
C ILE A 616 1.34 19.57 -2.66
N GLU A 617 1.57 20.13 -3.84
CA GLU A 617 2.92 20.31 -4.42
C GLU A 617 3.67 21.53 -3.86
N THR A 618 2.96 22.51 -3.28
CA THR A 618 3.54 23.82 -2.91
C THR A 618 3.44 24.16 -1.42
N ILE A 619 2.68 23.41 -0.63
CA ILE A 619 2.42 23.72 0.79
C ILE A 619 3.65 23.56 1.69
N ASN A 620 4.56 22.64 1.37
CA ASN A 620 5.72 22.36 2.20
C ASN A 620 6.82 23.42 1.98
N LYS A 621 6.88 24.40 2.87
CA LYS A 621 7.87 25.49 2.81
C LYS A 621 9.31 25.01 2.93
N SER A 622 9.56 24.00 3.78
CA SER A 622 10.89 23.42 3.97
C SER A 622 11.38 22.75 2.68
N TRP A 623 10.50 22.00 2.00
CA TRP A 623 10.77 21.43 0.68
C TRP A 623 11.06 22.50 -0.36
N ASN A 624 10.23 23.55 -0.41
CA ASN A 624 10.42 24.65 -1.36
C ASN A 624 11.76 25.37 -1.16
N ALA A 625 12.21 25.49 0.09
CA ALA A 625 13.48 26.13 0.45
C ALA A 625 14.73 25.29 0.16
N LEU A 626 14.60 23.99 -0.16
CA LEU A 626 15.75 23.16 -0.53
C LEU A 626 16.43 23.69 -1.79
N ASN A 627 17.76 23.79 -1.76
CA ASN A 627 18.54 24.15 -2.95
C ASN A 627 18.78 22.89 -3.77
N ALA A 628 18.38 22.91 -5.05
CA ALA A 628 18.68 21.86 -6.01
C ALA A 628 19.55 22.46 -7.13
N PRO A 629 20.70 21.84 -7.48
CA PRO A 629 21.52 22.30 -8.59
C PRO A 629 20.76 22.17 -9.92
N SER A 630 21.14 22.97 -10.92
CA SER A 630 20.54 22.92 -12.27
C SER A 630 21.28 21.99 -13.24
N ASP A 631 22.27 21.24 -12.75
CA ASP A 631 23.09 20.36 -13.57
C ASP A 631 22.28 19.19 -14.14
N LYS A 632 22.52 18.84 -15.40
CA LYS A 632 21.89 17.67 -16.04
C LYS A 632 22.59 16.35 -15.70
N LEU A 633 23.88 16.42 -15.41
CA LEU A 633 24.67 15.30 -14.89
C LEU A 633 24.88 15.53 -13.40
N TYR A 634 24.68 14.51 -12.59
CA TYR A 634 24.80 14.67 -11.15
C TYR A 634 26.26 14.85 -10.74
N THR A 635 26.53 15.86 -9.92
CA THR A 635 27.86 16.08 -9.35
C THR A 635 28.05 15.21 -8.11
N TRP A 636 28.64 14.03 -8.27
CA TRP A 636 28.87 13.09 -7.17
C TRP A 636 29.79 13.66 -6.09
N ASN A 637 29.29 13.74 -4.84
CA ASN A 637 30.06 14.21 -3.70
C ASN A 637 30.78 13.03 -3.00
N PRO A 638 32.12 12.95 -3.00
CA PRO A 638 32.85 11.85 -2.36
C PRO A 638 32.70 11.81 -0.83
N LYS A 639 32.31 12.92 -0.21
CA LYS A 639 32.04 12.99 1.23
C LYS A 639 30.68 12.41 1.60
N SER A 640 29.74 12.30 0.66
CA SER A 640 28.40 11.79 0.92
C SER A 640 28.45 10.36 1.44
N THR A 641 27.62 10.08 2.44
CA THR A 641 27.29 8.73 2.90
C THR A 641 25.91 8.26 2.43
N TYR A 642 25.15 9.13 1.76
CA TYR A 642 23.80 8.84 1.25
C TYR A 642 23.80 8.58 -0.27
N ILE A 643 24.43 9.46 -1.06
CA ILE A 643 24.39 9.43 -2.51
C ILE A 643 25.77 9.10 -3.06
N LYS A 644 25.90 7.93 -3.70
CA LYS A 644 27.18 7.43 -4.22
C LYS A 644 27.02 6.94 -5.64
N SER A 645 27.98 7.26 -6.51
CA SER A 645 28.07 6.68 -7.85
C SER A 645 28.22 5.16 -7.73
N PRO A 646 27.27 4.37 -8.25
CA PRO A 646 27.31 2.92 -8.15
C PRO A 646 28.31 2.33 -9.17
N PRO A 647 28.95 1.19 -8.86
CA PRO A 647 29.93 0.57 -9.75
C PRO A 647 29.32 -0.24 -10.91
N PHE A 648 27.99 -0.18 -11.10
CA PHE A 648 27.26 -1.08 -12.01
C PHE A 648 27.73 -1.01 -13.47
N PHE A 649 28.18 0.17 -13.92
CA PHE A 649 28.59 0.41 -15.30
C PHE A 649 30.12 0.51 -15.44
N ASP A 650 30.89 0.13 -14.42
CA ASP A 650 32.35 0.10 -14.49
C ASP A 650 32.81 -0.96 -15.49
N GLY A 651 33.59 -0.54 -16.50
CA GLY A 651 34.06 -1.43 -17.56
C GLY A 651 33.00 -1.78 -18.62
N LEU A 652 31.84 -1.12 -18.64
CA LEU A 652 30.80 -1.34 -19.66
C LEU A 652 31.33 -1.04 -21.07
N THR A 653 31.11 -1.97 -22.01
CA THR A 653 31.49 -1.85 -23.43
C THR A 653 30.26 -1.91 -24.33
N LEU A 654 30.32 -1.26 -25.50
CA LEU A 654 29.25 -1.35 -26.51
C LEU A 654 29.14 -2.77 -27.11
N THR A 655 30.27 -3.44 -27.29
CA THR A 655 30.30 -4.83 -27.74
C THR A 655 30.06 -5.76 -26.56
N LEU A 656 29.12 -6.69 -26.71
CA LEU A 656 28.82 -7.71 -25.71
C LEU A 656 29.92 -8.77 -25.67
N GLN A 657 30.32 -9.18 -24.47
CA GLN A 657 31.21 -10.32 -24.27
C GLN A 657 30.38 -11.61 -24.12
N THR A 658 30.97 -12.75 -24.49
CA THR A 658 30.31 -14.06 -24.33
C THR A 658 30.23 -14.43 -22.83
N PRO A 659 29.06 -14.85 -22.31
CA PRO A 659 28.94 -15.36 -20.95
C PRO A 659 29.89 -16.53 -20.70
N LYS A 660 30.51 -16.58 -19.50
CA LYS A 660 31.43 -17.65 -19.07
C LYS A 660 30.77 -18.53 -18.01
N THR A 661 31.20 -19.79 -17.93
CA THR A 661 30.80 -20.70 -16.86
C THR A 661 31.30 -20.21 -15.50
N ILE A 662 30.49 -20.41 -14.45
CA ILE A 662 30.91 -20.21 -13.06
C ILE A 662 31.53 -21.53 -12.59
N GLU A 663 32.85 -21.53 -12.39
CA GLU A 663 33.62 -22.71 -11.95
C GLU A 663 33.97 -22.57 -10.46
N ASP A 664 33.90 -23.66 -9.69
CA ASP A 664 34.32 -23.76 -8.28
C ASP A 664 33.71 -22.72 -7.31
N ALA A 665 32.43 -22.36 -7.50
CA ALA A 665 31.73 -21.44 -6.62
C ALA A 665 31.45 -22.03 -5.22
N TYR A 666 31.68 -21.24 -4.18
CA TYR A 666 31.28 -21.56 -2.81
C TYR A 666 29.83 -21.15 -2.54
N VAL A 667 29.12 -21.96 -1.75
CA VAL A 667 27.81 -21.58 -1.19
C VAL A 667 28.03 -20.59 -0.06
N LEU A 668 27.66 -19.31 -0.26
CA LEU A 668 27.85 -18.26 0.74
C LEU A 668 26.93 -18.45 1.96
N LEU A 669 25.66 -18.81 1.74
CA LEU A 669 24.63 -19.00 2.77
C LEU A 669 23.68 -20.13 2.36
N SER A 670 23.24 -20.93 3.34
CA SER A 670 22.23 -21.98 3.17
C SER A 670 21.00 -21.66 4.02
N PHE A 671 19.90 -21.30 3.38
CA PHE A 671 18.67 -20.86 4.06
C PHE A 671 17.54 -21.89 3.96
N GLY A 672 16.50 -21.70 4.79
CA GLY A 672 15.23 -22.43 4.71
C GLY A 672 14.15 -21.64 3.96
N ASP A 673 12.89 -21.97 4.22
CA ASP A 673 11.74 -21.37 3.53
C ASP A 673 11.41 -19.95 4.02
N SER A 674 10.66 -19.21 3.19
CA SER A 674 10.05 -17.91 3.53
C SER A 674 11.04 -16.80 3.92
N VAL A 675 12.24 -16.82 3.36
CA VAL A 675 13.19 -15.70 3.46
C VAL A 675 12.59 -14.49 2.74
N THR A 676 12.19 -13.49 3.51
CA THR A 676 11.62 -12.25 2.96
C THR A 676 12.71 -11.30 2.47
N THR A 677 12.34 -10.31 1.64
CA THR A 677 13.26 -9.24 1.24
C THR A 677 13.81 -8.44 2.41
N ASP A 678 13.09 -8.36 3.53
CA ASP A 678 13.59 -7.73 4.77
C ASP A 678 14.75 -8.50 5.42
N HIS A 679 14.83 -9.83 5.22
CA HIS A 679 16.00 -10.62 5.66
C HIS A 679 17.20 -10.41 4.73
N ILE A 680 16.94 -10.25 3.43
CA ILE A 680 17.97 -10.10 2.39
C ILE A 680 18.54 -8.67 2.41
N SER A 681 17.67 -7.67 2.56
CA SER A 681 17.99 -6.24 2.52
C SER A 681 17.11 -5.48 3.53
N PRO A 682 17.47 -5.47 4.83
CA PRO A 682 16.68 -4.84 5.88
C PRO A 682 16.59 -3.32 5.68
N ALA A 683 15.38 -2.77 5.84
CA ALA A 683 15.08 -1.34 5.64
C ALA A 683 14.91 -0.52 6.94
N GLY A 684 15.15 -1.15 8.10
CA GLY A 684 14.96 -0.55 9.43
C GLY A 684 16.26 -0.12 10.10
N ASN A 685 16.32 -0.30 11.42
CA ASN A 685 17.47 0.08 12.23
C ASN A 685 18.79 -0.61 11.81
N ILE A 686 19.87 0.15 11.75
CA ILE A 686 21.23 -0.37 11.54
C ILE A 686 21.79 -0.85 12.90
N ALA A 687 21.94 -2.16 13.07
CA ALA A 687 22.47 -2.72 14.31
C ALA A 687 23.91 -2.24 14.59
N ARG A 688 24.21 -1.84 15.84
CA ARG A 688 25.53 -1.30 16.24
C ARG A 688 26.70 -2.24 15.96
N ASN A 689 26.46 -3.55 15.98
CA ASN A 689 27.47 -4.59 15.73
C ASN A 689 27.56 -5.03 14.24
N SER A 690 26.90 -4.31 13.32
CA SER A 690 26.88 -4.66 11.90
C SER A 690 28.07 -4.09 11.09
N PRO A 691 28.39 -4.66 9.90
CA PRO A 691 29.35 -4.06 8.97
C PRO A 691 28.98 -2.63 8.55
N ALA A 692 27.68 -2.36 8.33
CA ALA A 692 27.19 -1.03 7.94
C ALA A 692 27.45 0.01 9.06
N ALA A 693 27.21 -0.34 10.33
CA ALA A 693 27.54 0.53 11.45
C ALA A 693 29.05 0.82 11.52
N ARG A 694 29.90 -0.19 11.37
CA ARG A 694 31.36 0.00 11.33
C ARG A 694 31.81 0.92 10.20
N TYR A 695 31.23 0.75 9.00
CA TYR A 695 31.48 1.64 7.87
C TYR A 695 31.07 3.08 8.20
N LEU A 696 29.84 3.30 8.70
CA LEU A 696 29.36 4.64 9.04
C LEU A 696 30.23 5.29 10.13
N THR A 697 30.57 4.57 11.21
CA THR A 697 31.47 5.07 12.26
C THR A 697 32.86 5.44 11.73
N SER A 698 33.37 4.73 10.70
CA SER A 698 34.64 5.10 10.07
C SER A 698 34.60 6.42 9.29
N ARG A 699 33.40 6.94 9.02
CA ARG A 699 33.14 8.19 8.28
C ARG A 699 32.86 9.38 9.21
N GLY A 700 32.99 9.19 10.53
CA GLY A 700 32.60 10.14 11.57
C GLY A 700 31.28 9.75 12.22
#